data_AF-A0A250IYE7-F1
#
_entry.id   AF-A0A250IYE7-F1
#
_cell.length_a   1.000
_cell.length_b   1.000
_cell.length_c   1.000
_cell.angle_alpha   90.00
_cell.angle_beta   90.00
_cell.angle_gamma   90.00
#
_symmetry.space_group_name_H-M   'P 1'
#
loop_
_entity.id
_entity.type
_entity.pdbx_description
1 polymer ?
#
loop_
_entity_poly.entity_id
_entity_poly.type
_entity_poly.pdbx_seq_one_letter_code
_entity_poly.pdbx_strand_id
1 'polypeptide(L)'
;MKRSTIVLKSIVVAGSALFAGTALAGVPSGVSVKTSHPRLYASAFDFTLLEIEAAVGPKTFPTQKGELKFTLTPVPKGTGDTATTTIFGDQNAPNSLYVRHADSGTSAGRTLVQVVLQRTARVGTTEPINAFAATFEVTTGTPHEFVVTWDAGAKTAVLKVDNVQHPAKWQPAGDGWTASGQKFVLGGHKGDQLKNLSVRNLATNEVWSSLPELPVEIALHESWQGYLRRSTTLANLMNNTCDLSKPLADQVDYCNTTRGGRGKITEPAKWLALAYRLTGKPELLTAAKKHIKLLLKADLGAGEVDGPEWSMSGRVGAMGIYYDWLFDDLKGDSPDGVLTYHEALAQRIKATIAFDVVGKNTDLLGSVCGAPAQNASGQWVTPTITANPFDCAVKPVFTTGAGPNIRTNYLSGHTASANTGSLLGLLAIADAYPEVKGLIDTIYDHFKFGYLRARDFVAENGGNQTLYSYASSAGETADRLLLWNRALTSNSGLQMVSAPYMIYPYIYGVRADGSFPAGGDNFTFSLGERSVGSMALVGAAAGDVHAANYYWNDIMRYRSASHVGLFEERLLYPKPTTAAPTTALPLSRHFKTAGNVLMRDTWTHAEATLLDFKSSSFISENHHHLDQNAFSLSYKAPLRKPPIQPR
;
A
#
# COMPACT_ATOMS: atom_id res chain seq x y z
N MET A 1 56.44 20.85 43.97
CA MET A 1 56.46 21.41 42.59
C MET A 1 56.61 20.26 41.59
N LYS A 2 55.74 20.26 40.57
CA LYS A 2 55.86 19.65 39.22
C LYS A 2 56.48 18.23 39.03
N ARG A 3 55.57 17.28 38.73
CA ARG A 3 55.42 16.38 37.56
C ARG A 3 56.56 15.46 37.03
N SER A 4 56.08 14.27 36.59
CA SER A 4 56.56 13.36 35.50
C SER A 4 57.42 12.16 35.96
N THR A 5 57.26 10.89 35.54
CA THR A 5 56.25 10.11 34.77
C THR A 5 56.60 8.60 34.85
N ILE A 6 55.58 7.73 34.77
CA ILE A 6 55.51 6.36 34.16
C ILE A 6 56.37 5.21 34.77
N VAL A 7 55.73 4.10 35.20
CA VAL A 7 55.70 2.76 34.55
C VAL A 7 54.82 1.85 35.42
N LEU A 8 53.77 1.24 34.87
CA LEU A 8 53.35 -0.11 35.27
C LEU A 8 52.59 -0.80 34.13
N LYS A 9 53.30 -1.76 33.53
CA LYS A 9 52.76 -2.83 32.69
C LYS A 9 52.00 -3.79 33.59
N SER A 10 50.82 -4.25 33.15
CA SER A 10 50.36 -5.63 33.33
C SER A 10 49.24 -5.89 32.33
N ILE A 11 49.57 -6.71 31.33
CA ILE A 11 48.72 -7.15 30.24
C ILE A 11 47.82 -8.27 30.76
N VAL A 12 46.51 -8.10 30.58
CA VAL A 12 45.50 -9.15 30.75
C VAL A 12 45.55 -10.06 29.53
N VAL A 13 45.78 -11.35 29.77
CA VAL A 13 45.48 -12.44 28.84
C VAL A 13 44.11 -12.99 29.22
N ALA A 14 43.14 -12.94 28.31
CA ALA A 14 42.14 -13.98 28.05
C ALA A 14 41.01 -13.45 27.15
N GLY A 15 40.65 -14.21 26.12
CA GLY A 15 39.29 -14.16 25.57
C GLY A 15 39.10 -13.76 24.10
N SER A 16 40.06 -13.99 23.20
CA SER A 16 39.77 -13.96 21.76
C SER A 16 39.15 -15.29 21.30
N ALA A 17 37.88 -15.49 21.63
CA ALA A 17 37.01 -16.45 20.95
C ALA A 17 35.57 -15.97 21.06
N LEU A 18 34.85 -16.01 19.94
CA LEU A 18 33.44 -15.64 19.72
C LEU A 18 33.20 -14.15 19.44
N PHE A 19 33.23 -13.81 18.14
CA PHE A 19 32.18 -13.14 17.35
C PHE A 19 32.83 -12.67 16.05
N ALA A 20 33.10 -13.61 15.14
CA ALA A 20 33.28 -13.28 13.73
C ALA A 20 31.88 -12.93 13.17
N GLY A 21 31.37 -11.75 13.53
CA GLY A 21 30.33 -11.12 12.76
C GLY A 21 30.95 -10.81 11.40
N THR A 22 30.48 -11.48 10.35
CA THR A 22 30.76 -11.05 8.98
C THR A 22 30.24 -9.63 8.86
N ALA A 23 31.16 -8.65 8.88
CA ALA A 23 30.83 -7.28 8.58
C ALA A 23 30.26 -7.26 7.16
N LEU A 24 28.99 -6.88 7.05
CA LEU A 24 28.31 -6.56 5.80
C LEU A 24 29.08 -5.43 5.13
N ALA A 25 29.40 -5.57 3.84
CA ALA A 25 30.20 -4.57 3.12
C ALA A 25 29.35 -3.44 2.53
N GLY A 26 28.05 -3.72 2.27
CA GLY A 26 27.10 -2.75 1.72
C GLY A 26 26.29 -2.03 2.80
N VAL A 27 25.54 -2.79 3.60
CA VAL A 27 24.76 -2.24 4.73
C VAL A 27 25.72 -1.64 5.78
N PRO A 28 25.43 -0.46 6.37
CA PRO A 28 26.36 0.19 7.29
C PRO A 28 26.75 -0.71 8.47
N SER A 29 28.01 -0.63 8.92
CA SER A 29 28.51 -1.43 10.04
C SER A 29 27.65 -1.23 11.30
N GLY A 30 27.26 -2.33 11.94
CA GLY A 30 26.36 -2.32 13.11
C GLY A 30 24.87 -2.27 12.78
N VAL A 31 24.50 -2.17 11.49
CA VAL A 31 23.12 -2.26 11.00
C VAL A 31 22.86 -3.67 10.48
N SER A 32 21.75 -4.27 10.88
CA SER A 32 21.36 -5.63 10.48
C SER A 32 19.89 -5.68 10.10
N VAL A 33 19.46 -6.74 9.41
CA VAL A 33 18.03 -7.01 9.20
C VAL A 33 17.38 -7.34 10.55
N LYS A 34 16.24 -6.72 10.86
CA LYS A 34 15.45 -7.02 12.07
C LYS A 34 15.08 -8.51 12.07
N THR A 35 15.05 -9.13 13.25
CA THR A 35 14.62 -10.53 13.43
C THR A 35 13.14 -10.66 13.77
N SER A 36 12.46 -9.57 14.15
CA SER A 36 11.01 -9.57 14.36
C SER A 36 10.27 -9.61 13.02
N HIS A 37 9.14 -10.32 12.98
CA HIS A 37 8.17 -10.29 11.90
C HIS A 37 6.87 -9.63 12.39
N PRO A 38 6.13 -8.91 11.53
CA PRO A 38 6.50 -8.50 10.18
C PRO A 38 7.54 -7.35 10.18
N ARG A 39 8.31 -7.24 9.10
CA ARG A 39 9.32 -6.19 8.86
C ARG A 39 9.26 -5.57 7.47
N LEU A 40 8.63 -6.23 6.51
CA LEU A 40 8.50 -5.76 5.13
C LEU A 40 7.42 -4.69 5.06
N TYR A 41 7.81 -3.49 4.63
CA TYR A 41 6.98 -2.29 4.57
C TYR A 41 6.38 -1.80 5.88
N ALA A 42 6.12 -2.64 6.88
CA ALA A 42 5.47 -2.27 8.14
C ALA A 42 5.79 -3.29 9.24
N SER A 43 5.87 -2.80 10.47
CA SER A 43 6.03 -3.59 11.69
C SER A 43 4.68 -4.01 12.27
N ALA A 44 4.69 -4.89 13.28
CA ALA A 44 3.49 -5.24 14.04
C ALA A 44 2.78 -3.99 14.60
N PHE A 45 3.55 -3.04 15.12
CA PHE A 45 3.04 -1.77 15.64
C PHE A 45 2.34 -0.94 14.55
N ASP A 46 2.92 -0.85 13.36
CA ASP A 46 2.32 -0.09 12.24
C ASP A 46 0.96 -0.70 11.82
N PHE A 47 0.83 -2.02 11.84
CA PHE A 47 -0.46 -2.68 11.57
C PHE A 47 -1.50 -2.42 12.65
N THR A 48 -1.11 -2.50 13.92
CA THR A 48 -2.00 -2.16 15.04
C THR A 48 -2.44 -0.71 14.98
N LEU A 49 -1.52 0.22 14.68
CA LEU A 49 -1.84 1.62 14.52
C LEU A 49 -2.85 1.83 13.38
N LEU A 50 -2.62 1.21 12.22
CA LEU A 50 -3.56 1.29 11.09
C LEU A 50 -4.94 0.70 11.42
N GLU A 51 -4.99 -0.43 12.12
CA GLU A 51 -6.25 -1.07 12.56
C GLU A 51 -7.10 -0.12 13.40
N ILE A 52 -6.45 0.57 14.33
CA ILE A 52 -7.06 1.54 15.24
C ILE A 52 -7.49 2.80 14.48
N GLU A 53 -6.61 3.41 13.70
CA GLU A 53 -6.89 4.66 12.97
C GLU A 53 -8.01 4.48 11.92
N ALA A 54 -8.03 3.33 11.22
CA ALA A 54 -9.04 3.03 10.22
C ALA A 54 -10.37 2.52 10.82
N ALA A 55 -10.43 2.34 12.15
CA ALA A 55 -11.56 1.74 12.85
C ALA A 55 -12.03 0.45 12.14
N VAL A 56 -11.14 -0.53 11.99
CA VAL A 56 -11.41 -1.77 11.22
C VAL A 56 -12.64 -2.54 11.74
N GLY A 57 -12.93 -2.42 13.03
CA GLY A 57 -14.02 -3.09 13.72
C GLY A 57 -13.56 -4.34 14.49
N PRO A 58 -14.46 -4.98 15.26
CA PRO A 58 -14.15 -6.21 15.96
C PRO A 58 -13.93 -7.37 14.98
N LYS A 59 -12.98 -8.26 15.28
CA LYS A 59 -12.76 -9.51 14.52
C LYS A 59 -13.99 -10.42 14.50
N THR A 60 -14.80 -10.38 15.56
CA THR A 60 -16.07 -11.10 15.65
C THR A 60 -17.14 -10.16 16.17
N PHE A 61 -18.19 -9.96 15.36
CA PHE A 61 -19.33 -9.14 15.76
C PHE A 61 -20.30 -9.98 16.62
N PRO A 62 -20.85 -9.45 17.72
CA PRO A 62 -21.78 -10.21 18.58
C PRO A 62 -23.10 -10.52 17.87
N THR A 63 -23.28 -11.76 17.43
CA THR A 63 -24.46 -12.15 16.63
C THR A 63 -25.74 -12.29 17.44
N GLN A 64 -25.64 -12.76 18.70
CA GLN A 64 -26.79 -13.09 19.54
C GLN A 64 -27.12 -12.02 20.58
N LYS A 65 -26.11 -11.57 21.34
CA LYS A 65 -26.26 -10.60 22.41
C LYS A 65 -25.13 -9.58 22.38
N GLY A 66 -25.45 -8.31 22.23
CA GLY A 66 -24.43 -7.29 22.09
C GLY A 66 -24.91 -5.89 22.42
N GLU A 67 -23.94 -4.98 22.45
CA GLU A 67 -24.12 -3.55 22.63
C GLU A 67 -23.29 -2.80 21.57
N LEU A 68 -23.92 -1.82 20.93
CA LEU A 68 -23.28 -0.81 20.10
C LEU A 68 -23.42 0.53 20.83
N LYS A 69 -22.29 1.17 21.10
CA LYS A 69 -22.24 2.48 21.76
C LYS A 69 -21.40 3.44 20.95
N PHE A 70 -21.85 4.68 20.77
CA PHE A 70 -21.07 5.74 20.13
C PHE A 70 -21.60 7.13 20.50
N THR A 71 -20.76 8.14 20.31
CA THR A 71 -21.15 9.55 20.38
C THR A 71 -21.17 10.13 18.97
N LEU A 72 -22.28 10.73 18.57
CA LEU A 72 -22.41 11.44 17.30
C LEU A 72 -22.63 12.93 17.57
N THR A 73 -21.83 13.78 16.94
CA THR A 73 -22.12 15.21 16.78
C THR A 73 -22.57 15.43 15.35
N PRO A 74 -23.88 15.45 15.08
CA PRO A 74 -24.38 15.50 13.72
C PRO A 74 -24.36 16.93 13.18
N VAL A 75 -24.16 17.08 11.87
CA VAL A 75 -24.32 18.36 11.17
C VAL A 75 -25.60 18.35 10.32
N PRO A 76 -26.14 19.53 9.96
CA PRO A 76 -27.23 19.61 8.99
C PRO A 76 -26.81 18.98 7.66
N LYS A 77 -27.75 18.32 6.99
CA LYS A 77 -27.54 17.77 5.65
C LYS A 77 -26.98 18.83 4.70
N GLY A 78 -25.81 18.58 4.14
CA GLY A 78 -25.11 19.45 3.21
C GLY A 78 -25.31 19.09 1.75
N THR A 79 -24.67 19.86 0.86
CA THR A 79 -24.61 19.56 -0.57
C THR A 79 -23.79 18.28 -0.81
N GLY A 80 -24.40 17.27 -1.42
CA GLY A 80 -23.79 15.97 -1.69
C GLY A 80 -24.18 14.86 -0.72
N ASP A 81 -24.79 15.20 0.42
CA ASP A 81 -25.33 14.22 1.36
C ASP A 81 -26.68 13.66 0.86
N THR A 82 -26.91 12.37 1.12
CA THR A 82 -28.19 11.71 0.79
C THR A 82 -29.20 11.89 1.93
N ALA A 83 -30.49 11.71 1.66
CA ALA A 83 -31.50 11.74 2.73
C ALA A 83 -31.42 10.53 3.69
N THR A 84 -30.67 9.48 3.32
CA THR A 84 -30.59 8.21 4.05
C THR A 84 -29.14 7.80 4.36
N THR A 85 -28.27 8.79 4.63
CA THR A 85 -26.83 8.57 4.79
C THR A 85 -26.53 7.67 5.97
N THR A 86 -25.82 6.56 5.72
CA THR A 86 -25.40 5.59 6.74
C THR A 86 -24.45 6.23 7.76
N ILE A 87 -24.72 6.03 9.05
CA ILE A 87 -23.81 6.33 10.16
C ILE A 87 -23.08 5.05 10.59
N PHE A 88 -23.81 3.94 10.71
CA PHE A 88 -23.28 2.62 11.06
C PHE A 88 -24.04 1.51 10.33
N GLY A 89 -23.33 0.44 9.93
CA GLY A 89 -23.93 -0.75 9.34
C GLY A 89 -24.26 -0.61 7.86
N ASP A 90 -25.04 -1.53 7.32
CA ASP A 90 -25.43 -1.53 5.90
C ASP A 90 -26.92 -1.87 5.79
N GLN A 91 -27.73 -0.91 5.36
CA GLN A 91 -29.17 -1.08 5.18
C GLN A 91 -29.55 -2.16 4.16
N ASN A 92 -28.63 -2.53 3.27
CA ASN A 92 -28.85 -3.58 2.29
C ASN A 92 -28.36 -4.96 2.78
N ALA A 93 -27.67 -5.01 3.92
CA ALA A 93 -27.20 -6.27 4.48
C ALA A 93 -28.37 -7.00 5.17
N PRO A 94 -28.58 -8.30 4.87
CA PRO A 94 -29.52 -9.11 5.61
C PRO A 94 -29.07 -9.28 7.06
N ASN A 95 -30.02 -9.45 8.00
CA ASN A 95 -29.72 -9.82 9.39
C ASN A 95 -28.65 -8.89 10.02
N SER A 96 -28.93 -7.58 9.95
CA SER A 96 -28.00 -6.51 10.30
C SER A 96 -28.66 -5.47 11.20
N LEU A 97 -27.83 -4.78 11.98
CA LEU A 97 -28.13 -3.52 12.64
C LEU A 97 -27.56 -2.40 11.78
N TYR A 98 -28.35 -1.37 11.52
CA TYR A 98 -27.85 -0.13 10.93
C TYR A 98 -28.39 1.11 11.63
N VAL A 99 -27.60 2.18 11.54
CA VAL A 99 -27.93 3.53 11.97
C VAL A 99 -27.73 4.44 10.76
N ARG A 100 -28.70 5.32 10.48
CA ARG A 100 -28.62 6.27 9.36
C ARG A 100 -29.29 7.58 9.71
N HIS A 101 -28.89 8.64 9.01
CA HIS A 101 -29.73 9.82 8.84
C HIS A 101 -31.00 9.44 8.05
N ALA A 102 -32.10 10.14 8.31
CA ALA A 102 -33.40 9.91 7.69
C ALA A 102 -34.14 11.24 7.46
N ASP A 103 -33.47 12.24 6.89
CA ASP A 103 -33.88 13.66 6.92
C ASP A 103 -35.08 14.05 6.04
N SER A 104 -36.15 13.25 6.02
CA SER A 104 -37.42 13.66 5.42
C SER A 104 -38.20 14.57 6.38
N GLY A 105 -38.11 15.88 6.20
CA GLY A 105 -38.96 16.86 6.90
C GLY A 105 -38.53 17.16 8.34
N THR A 106 -37.23 17.39 8.57
CA THR A 106 -36.67 17.70 9.89
C THR A 106 -36.92 19.15 10.33
N SER A 107 -37.06 19.34 11.64
CA SER A 107 -37.10 20.67 12.26
C SER A 107 -35.78 21.41 12.06
N ALA A 108 -35.83 22.75 11.97
CA ALA A 108 -34.61 23.57 11.87
C ALA A 108 -33.65 23.31 13.05
N GLY A 109 -32.36 23.14 12.75
CA GLY A 109 -31.33 22.82 13.76
C GLY A 109 -31.36 21.37 14.28
N ARG A 110 -32.11 20.47 13.61
CA ARG A 110 -32.18 19.06 13.97
C ARG A 110 -31.97 18.16 12.75
N THR A 111 -31.59 16.92 13.00
CA THR A 111 -31.53 15.84 12.00
C THR A 111 -32.30 14.64 12.52
N LEU A 112 -32.88 13.86 11.60
CA LEU A 112 -33.58 12.63 11.95
C LEU A 112 -32.59 11.48 11.90
N VAL A 113 -32.48 10.73 12.99
CA VAL A 113 -31.67 9.52 13.06
C VAL A 113 -32.59 8.32 13.19
N GLN A 114 -32.27 7.27 12.44
CA GLN A 114 -32.98 6.00 12.48
C GLN A 114 -32.03 4.87 12.86
N VAL A 115 -32.45 4.05 13.82
CA VAL A 115 -31.77 2.82 14.26
C VAL A 115 -32.68 1.64 13.93
N VAL A 116 -32.16 0.65 13.20
CA VAL A 116 -32.95 -0.51 12.74
C VAL A 116 -32.17 -1.81 12.95
N LEU A 117 -32.86 -2.83 13.44
CA LEU A 117 -32.43 -4.23 13.35
C LEU A 117 -33.26 -4.89 12.24
N GLN A 118 -32.64 -5.12 11.09
CA GLN A 118 -33.30 -5.59 9.87
C GLN A 118 -32.97 -7.06 9.62
N ARG A 119 -34.02 -7.85 9.35
CA ARG A 119 -33.94 -9.25 8.95
C ARG A 119 -34.10 -9.37 7.44
N THR A 120 -33.50 -10.40 6.84
CA THR A 120 -33.84 -10.81 5.47
C THR A 120 -35.34 -11.07 5.34
N ALA A 121 -35.88 -10.74 4.17
CA ALA A 121 -37.29 -10.96 3.82
C ALA A 121 -37.74 -12.41 4.09
N ARG A 122 -39.04 -12.61 4.37
CA ARG A 122 -39.63 -13.97 4.43
C ARG A 122 -39.41 -14.68 3.09
N VAL A 123 -39.22 -16.01 3.14
CA VAL A 123 -39.17 -16.86 1.94
C VAL A 123 -40.35 -16.51 1.02
N GLY A 124 -40.06 -16.05 -0.21
CA GLY A 124 -41.07 -15.64 -1.19
C GLY A 124 -41.37 -14.13 -1.30
N THR A 125 -40.68 -13.26 -0.54
CA THR A 125 -40.80 -11.79 -0.64
C THR A 125 -39.43 -11.12 -0.78
N THR A 126 -39.38 -9.91 -1.34
CA THR A 126 -38.16 -9.08 -1.43
C THR A 126 -38.08 -7.98 -0.37
N GLU A 127 -39.16 -7.76 0.40
CA GLU A 127 -39.26 -6.64 1.35
C GLU A 127 -38.54 -6.95 2.68
N PRO A 128 -37.63 -6.07 3.14
CA PRO A 128 -36.97 -6.24 4.43
C PRO A 128 -37.96 -6.14 5.60
N ILE A 129 -37.72 -6.93 6.66
CA ILE A 129 -38.54 -6.91 7.88
C ILE A 129 -37.72 -6.35 9.04
N ASN A 130 -38.25 -5.34 9.71
CA ASN A 130 -37.60 -4.73 10.87
C ASN A 130 -38.00 -5.50 12.14
N ALA A 131 -37.03 -6.11 12.82
CA ALA A 131 -37.19 -6.66 14.15
C ALA A 131 -37.25 -5.56 15.22
N PHE A 132 -36.58 -4.45 14.96
CA PHE A 132 -36.64 -3.25 15.79
C PHE A 132 -36.40 -2.05 14.88
N ALA A 133 -37.15 -0.97 15.09
CA ALA A 133 -36.91 0.30 14.41
C ALA A 133 -37.28 1.45 15.35
N ALA A 134 -36.38 2.42 15.47
CA ALA A 134 -36.62 3.66 16.19
C ALA A 134 -36.17 4.82 15.31
N THR A 135 -36.99 5.86 15.21
CA THR A 135 -36.70 7.08 14.46
C THR A 135 -36.99 8.28 15.38
N PHE A 136 -36.07 9.23 15.46
CA PHE A 136 -36.16 10.36 16.38
C PHE A 136 -35.26 11.51 15.91
N GLU A 137 -35.54 12.72 16.38
CA GLU A 137 -34.73 13.90 16.08
C GLU A 137 -33.66 14.13 17.15
N VAL A 138 -32.45 14.46 16.71
CA VAL A 138 -31.35 14.96 17.54
C VAL A 138 -30.94 16.36 17.10
N THR A 139 -30.39 17.14 18.02
CA THR A 139 -29.96 18.51 17.73
C THR A 139 -28.63 18.49 16.97
N THR A 140 -28.49 19.31 15.93
CA THR A 140 -27.23 19.40 15.19
C THR A 140 -26.22 20.27 15.94
N GLY A 141 -24.93 19.98 15.74
CA GLY A 141 -23.82 20.70 16.38
C GLY A 141 -23.58 20.34 17.86
N THR A 142 -24.39 19.47 18.45
CA THR A 142 -24.22 18.98 19.83
C THR A 142 -23.92 17.48 19.86
N PRO A 143 -23.03 17.02 20.75
CA PRO A 143 -22.75 15.59 20.90
C PRO A 143 -23.92 14.88 21.57
N HIS A 144 -24.29 13.72 21.03
CA HIS A 144 -25.33 12.83 21.55
C HIS A 144 -24.76 11.42 21.73
N GLU A 145 -24.99 10.80 22.88
CA GLU A 145 -24.56 9.42 23.16
C GLU A 145 -25.66 8.43 22.78
N PHE A 146 -25.34 7.47 21.92
CA PHE A 146 -26.22 6.40 21.47
C PHE A 146 -25.76 5.08 22.09
N VAL A 147 -26.71 4.33 22.66
CA VAL A 147 -26.48 2.97 23.16
C VAL A 147 -27.59 2.07 22.66
N VAL A 148 -27.24 1.07 21.85
CA VAL A 148 -28.15 0.05 21.34
C VAL A 148 -27.73 -1.29 21.91
N THR A 149 -28.58 -1.91 22.72
CA THR A 149 -28.38 -3.29 23.22
C THR A 149 -29.38 -4.23 22.59
N TRP A 150 -28.98 -5.45 22.26
CA TRP A 150 -29.87 -6.49 21.76
C TRP A 150 -29.63 -7.85 22.42
N ASP A 151 -30.70 -8.63 22.51
CA ASP A 151 -30.69 -10.05 22.84
C ASP A 151 -31.68 -10.76 21.91
N ALA A 152 -31.14 -11.40 20.86
CA ALA A 152 -31.92 -12.10 19.84
C ALA A 152 -32.69 -13.30 20.43
N GLY A 153 -32.12 -13.97 21.44
CA GLY A 153 -32.77 -15.11 22.10
C GLY A 153 -33.93 -14.68 22.98
N ALA A 154 -33.76 -13.58 23.72
CA ALA A 154 -34.83 -12.99 24.53
C ALA A 154 -35.82 -12.15 23.71
N LYS A 155 -35.55 -11.93 22.41
CA LYS A 155 -36.33 -11.06 21.52
C LYS A 155 -36.49 -9.65 22.09
N THR A 156 -35.38 -9.08 22.56
CA THR A 156 -35.36 -7.73 23.13
C THR A 156 -34.30 -6.87 22.46
N ALA A 157 -34.60 -5.59 22.32
CA ALA A 157 -33.65 -4.56 21.95
C ALA A 157 -34.03 -3.26 22.67
N VAL A 158 -33.01 -2.51 23.10
CA VAL A 158 -33.18 -1.23 23.80
C VAL A 158 -32.28 -0.21 23.13
N LEU A 159 -32.86 0.95 22.83
CA LEU A 159 -32.12 2.13 22.40
C LEU A 159 -32.19 3.19 23.51
N LYS A 160 -31.04 3.70 23.90
CA LYS A 160 -30.90 4.91 24.72
C LYS A 160 -30.16 5.99 23.94
N VAL A 161 -30.66 7.22 24.04
CA VAL A 161 -30.01 8.42 23.51
C VAL A 161 -29.92 9.40 24.66
N ASP A 162 -28.71 9.83 25.02
CA ASP A 162 -28.45 10.71 26.18
C ASP A 162 -29.09 10.19 27.48
N ASN A 163 -28.95 8.87 27.72
CA ASN A 163 -29.58 8.12 28.81
C ASN A 163 -31.12 8.07 28.80
N VAL A 164 -31.79 8.65 27.80
CA VAL A 164 -33.24 8.54 27.62
C VAL A 164 -33.56 7.32 26.76
N GLN A 165 -34.36 6.41 27.31
CA GLN A 165 -34.81 5.22 26.57
C GLN A 165 -35.89 5.60 25.55
N HIS A 166 -35.66 5.24 24.28
CA HIS A 166 -36.65 5.49 23.22
C HIS A 166 -37.71 4.38 23.17
N PRO A 167 -38.99 4.73 22.91
CA PRO A 167 -40.11 3.79 22.92
C PRO A 167 -40.16 2.98 21.61
N ALA A 168 -39.28 2.00 21.47
CA ALA A 168 -39.34 1.00 20.40
C ALA A 168 -39.32 -0.40 21.00
N LYS A 169 -40.07 -1.33 20.40
CA LYS A 169 -40.21 -2.71 20.86
C LYS A 169 -39.87 -3.68 19.73
N TRP A 170 -39.44 -4.87 20.15
CA TRP A 170 -39.24 -5.98 19.24
C TRP A 170 -40.54 -6.31 18.50
N GLN A 171 -40.45 -6.39 17.18
CA GLN A 171 -41.59 -6.71 16.32
C GLN A 171 -41.68 -8.23 16.12
N PRO A 172 -42.86 -8.85 16.31
CA PRO A 172 -43.03 -10.29 16.09
C PRO A 172 -42.59 -10.76 14.70
N ALA A 173 -42.74 -9.91 13.68
CA ALA A 173 -42.31 -10.22 12.31
C ALA A 173 -40.79 -10.40 12.18
N GLY A 174 -40.00 -9.81 13.08
CA GLY A 174 -38.55 -9.94 13.15
C GLY A 174 -38.04 -11.18 13.87
N ASP A 175 -38.91 -12.09 14.30
CA ASP A 175 -38.52 -13.32 14.98
C ASP A 175 -37.49 -14.13 14.18
N GLY A 176 -36.37 -14.50 14.81
CA GLY A 176 -35.24 -15.16 14.16
C GLY A 176 -34.19 -14.20 13.61
N TRP A 177 -34.31 -12.89 13.85
CA TRP A 177 -33.23 -11.95 13.62
C TRP A 177 -32.02 -12.27 14.50
N THR A 178 -30.83 -12.17 13.92
CA THR A 178 -29.52 -12.17 14.59
C THR A 178 -28.65 -11.16 13.84
N ALA A 179 -27.56 -10.67 14.43
CA ALA A 179 -26.60 -9.81 13.72
C ALA A 179 -25.60 -10.63 12.87
N SER A 180 -26.05 -11.76 12.30
CA SER A 180 -25.18 -12.70 11.55
C SER A 180 -24.71 -12.17 10.20
N GLY A 181 -25.44 -11.23 9.60
CA GLY A 181 -25.02 -10.55 8.37
C GLY A 181 -24.47 -9.14 8.64
N GLN A 182 -24.09 -8.83 9.89
CA GLN A 182 -23.59 -7.52 10.24
C GLN A 182 -22.34 -7.17 9.42
N LYS A 183 -22.39 -5.99 8.79
CA LYS A 183 -21.20 -5.34 8.25
C LYS A 183 -20.77 -4.20 9.18
N PHE A 184 -19.48 -4.08 9.42
CA PHE A 184 -18.90 -2.99 10.19
C PHE A 184 -18.51 -1.87 9.22
N VAL A 185 -19.49 -1.05 8.86
CA VAL A 185 -19.35 0.08 7.93
C VAL A 185 -19.72 1.35 8.68
N LEU A 186 -18.91 2.40 8.52
CA LEU A 186 -19.12 3.70 9.13
C LEU A 186 -19.28 4.76 8.05
N GLY A 187 -20.06 5.79 8.35
CA GLY A 187 -20.29 6.93 7.49
C GLY A 187 -20.87 8.11 8.26
N GLY A 188 -21.48 9.04 7.54
CA GLY A 188 -22.17 10.20 8.10
C GLY A 188 -22.29 11.30 7.05
N HIS A 189 -22.97 12.37 7.38
CA HIS A 189 -22.90 13.60 6.60
C HIS A 189 -21.49 14.16 6.59
N LYS A 190 -21.17 14.93 5.55
CA LYS A 190 -19.90 15.63 5.47
C LYS A 190 -19.78 16.66 6.60
N GLY A 191 -19.00 16.31 7.63
CA GLY A 191 -18.76 17.16 8.81
C GLY A 191 -19.23 16.54 10.11
N ASP A 192 -19.95 15.43 10.08
CA ASP A 192 -20.30 14.67 11.28
C ASP A 192 -19.04 14.25 12.04
N GLN A 193 -19.16 14.21 13.37
CA GLN A 193 -18.13 13.63 14.23
C GLN A 193 -18.66 12.41 14.95
N LEU A 194 -18.10 11.25 14.63
CA LEU A 194 -18.31 9.99 15.33
C LEU A 194 -17.16 9.75 16.31
N LYS A 195 -17.45 9.61 17.60
CA LYS A 195 -16.47 9.38 18.68
C LYS A 195 -16.91 8.23 19.57
N ASN A 196 -16.01 7.72 20.42
CA ASN A 196 -16.32 6.76 21.48
C ASN A 196 -17.11 5.53 20.97
N LEU A 197 -16.87 5.15 19.71
CA LEU A 197 -17.50 4.00 19.08
C LEU A 197 -16.96 2.73 19.74
N SER A 198 -17.86 1.87 20.20
CA SER A 198 -17.55 0.58 20.79
C SER A 198 -18.61 -0.46 20.50
N VAL A 199 -18.17 -1.71 20.41
CA VAL A 199 -19.01 -2.89 20.27
C VAL A 199 -18.64 -3.86 21.36
N ARG A 200 -19.62 -4.24 22.19
CA ARG A 200 -19.43 -5.20 23.28
C ARG A 200 -20.23 -6.46 23.01
N ASN A 201 -19.59 -7.61 23.11
CA ASN A 201 -20.25 -8.89 23.17
C ASN A 201 -20.72 -9.13 24.61
N LEU A 202 -22.04 -9.10 24.84
CA LEU A 202 -22.60 -9.23 26.17
C LEU A 202 -22.58 -10.69 26.68
N ALA A 203 -22.31 -11.66 25.82
CA ALA A 203 -22.13 -13.05 26.22
C ALA A 203 -20.70 -13.35 26.71
N THR A 204 -19.68 -12.76 26.07
CA THR A 204 -18.26 -12.99 26.41
C THR A 204 -17.61 -11.86 27.20
N ASN A 205 -18.28 -10.71 27.32
CA ASN A 205 -17.75 -9.43 27.81
C ASN A 205 -16.58 -8.86 26.99
N GLU A 206 -16.29 -9.39 25.80
CA GLU A 206 -15.30 -8.81 24.90
C GLU A 206 -15.77 -7.43 24.40
N VAL A 207 -14.86 -6.46 24.40
CA VAL A 207 -15.13 -5.10 23.93
C VAL A 207 -14.12 -4.74 22.87
N TRP A 208 -14.61 -4.24 21.74
CA TRP A 208 -13.83 -3.49 20.78
C TRP A 208 -14.21 -2.01 20.87
N SER A 209 -13.24 -1.11 20.76
CA SER A 209 -13.48 0.33 20.77
C SER A 209 -12.51 1.09 19.86
N SER A 210 -13.02 2.17 19.27
CA SER A 210 -12.22 3.23 18.66
C SER A 210 -11.39 3.99 19.70
N LEU A 211 -10.51 4.90 19.24
CA LEU A 211 -9.75 5.77 20.12
C LEU A 211 -10.68 6.67 20.96
N PRO A 212 -10.53 6.69 22.30
CA PRO A 212 -11.34 7.54 23.16
C PRO A 212 -11.21 9.02 22.79
N GLU A 213 -12.33 9.74 22.76
CA GLU A 213 -12.46 11.19 22.52
C GLU A 213 -11.99 11.72 21.16
N LEU A 214 -11.30 10.90 20.37
CA LEU A 214 -10.86 11.24 19.02
C LEU A 214 -11.94 10.85 17.98
N PRO A 215 -12.26 11.75 17.03
CA PRO A 215 -13.15 11.40 15.93
C PRO A 215 -12.60 10.25 15.09
N VAL A 216 -13.47 9.33 14.68
CA VAL A 216 -13.15 8.32 13.68
C VAL A 216 -12.88 9.00 12.34
N GLU A 217 -11.78 8.63 11.68
CA GLU A 217 -11.46 9.11 10.33
C GLU A 217 -12.32 8.38 9.28
N ILE A 218 -13.53 8.88 9.02
CA ILE A 218 -14.50 8.26 8.09
C ILE A 218 -13.87 7.97 6.72
N ALA A 219 -13.12 8.91 6.14
CA ALA A 219 -12.47 8.69 4.84
C ALA A 219 -11.47 7.52 4.85
N LEU A 220 -10.72 7.34 5.94
CA LEU A 220 -9.80 6.21 6.08
C LEU A 220 -10.57 4.90 6.25
N HIS A 221 -11.66 4.91 7.02
CA HIS A 221 -12.55 3.77 7.16
C HIS A 221 -13.20 3.37 5.82
N GLU A 222 -13.68 4.32 5.02
CA GLU A 222 -14.25 4.06 3.69
C GLU A 222 -13.22 3.47 2.72
N SER A 223 -11.98 3.97 2.77
CA SER A 223 -10.86 3.41 2.02
C SER A 223 -10.54 1.97 2.46
N TRP A 224 -10.59 1.69 3.77
CA TRP A 224 -10.50 0.34 4.33
C TRP A 224 -11.62 -0.57 3.82
N GLN A 225 -12.88 -0.13 3.80
CA GLN A 225 -13.98 -0.92 3.23
C GLN A 225 -13.76 -1.24 1.75
N GLY A 226 -13.21 -0.29 0.99
CA GLY A 226 -12.78 -0.52 -0.39
C GLY A 226 -11.70 -1.61 -0.50
N TYR A 227 -10.69 -1.56 0.38
CA TYR A 227 -9.63 -2.55 0.47
C TYR A 227 -10.15 -3.94 0.83
N LEU A 228 -10.99 -4.04 1.86
CA LEU A 228 -11.58 -5.29 2.32
C LEU A 228 -12.49 -5.91 1.25
N ARG A 229 -13.30 -5.08 0.57
CA ARG A 229 -14.14 -5.54 -0.56
C ARG A 229 -13.29 -6.14 -1.67
N ARG A 230 -12.25 -5.44 -2.11
CA ARG A 230 -11.33 -5.92 -3.16
C ARG A 230 -10.63 -7.22 -2.75
N SER A 231 -10.17 -7.30 -1.50
CA SER A 231 -9.51 -8.48 -0.95
C SER A 231 -10.46 -9.68 -0.85
N THR A 232 -11.71 -9.46 -0.43
CA THR A 232 -12.74 -10.51 -0.34
C THR A 232 -13.13 -11.02 -1.74
N THR A 233 -13.28 -10.12 -2.72
CA THR A 233 -13.52 -10.51 -4.12
C THR A 233 -12.38 -11.36 -4.66
N LEU A 234 -11.12 -10.96 -4.42
CA LEU A 234 -9.95 -11.72 -4.81
C LEU A 234 -9.91 -13.08 -4.12
N ALA A 235 -10.20 -13.16 -2.82
CA ALA A 235 -10.23 -14.43 -2.10
C ALA A 235 -11.30 -15.38 -2.63
N ASN A 236 -12.49 -14.85 -2.95
CA ASN A 236 -13.56 -15.63 -3.59
C ASN A 236 -13.13 -16.16 -4.96
N LEU A 237 -12.48 -15.34 -5.78
CA LEU A 237 -11.93 -15.78 -7.07
C LEU A 237 -10.89 -16.88 -6.85
N MET A 238 -9.89 -16.62 -5.99
CA MET A 238 -8.81 -17.56 -5.70
C MET A 238 -9.35 -18.92 -5.24
N ASN A 239 -10.26 -18.91 -4.27
CA ASN A 239 -10.82 -20.12 -3.67
C ASN A 239 -11.70 -20.91 -4.65
N ASN A 240 -12.45 -20.24 -5.52
CA ASN A 240 -13.46 -20.91 -6.36
C ASN A 240 -13.03 -21.16 -7.81
N THR A 241 -12.05 -20.42 -8.36
CA THR A 241 -11.68 -20.53 -9.79
C THR A 241 -10.27 -21.06 -10.04
N CYS A 242 -9.32 -20.87 -9.11
CA CYS A 242 -7.98 -21.41 -9.30
C CYS A 242 -7.96 -22.93 -9.09
N ASP A 243 -7.44 -23.69 -10.04
CA ASP A 243 -7.41 -25.16 -9.94
C ASP A 243 -5.97 -25.66 -9.83
N LEU A 244 -5.55 -26.10 -8.65
CA LEU A 244 -4.17 -26.56 -8.43
C LEU A 244 -3.79 -27.79 -9.27
N SER A 245 -4.75 -28.51 -9.87
CA SER A 245 -4.47 -29.64 -10.76
C SER A 245 -4.07 -29.20 -12.18
N LYS A 246 -4.58 -28.06 -12.66
CA LYS A 246 -4.34 -27.59 -14.04
C LYS A 246 -2.97 -26.91 -14.22
N PRO A 247 -2.35 -26.99 -15.41
CA PRO A 247 -1.17 -26.20 -15.74
C PRO A 247 -1.41 -24.71 -15.49
N LEU A 248 -0.40 -23.96 -15.03
CA LEU A 248 -0.57 -22.53 -14.70
C LEU A 248 -0.88 -21.68 -15.93
N ALA A 249 -0.39 -22.09 -17.11
CA ALA A 249 -0.67 -21.41 -18.37
C ALA A 249 -2.15 -21.43 -18.76
N ASP A 250 -2.92 -22.42 -18.27
CA ASP A 250 -4.34 -22.62 -18.58
C ASP A 250 -5.27 -21.96 -17.55
N GLN A 251 -4.69 -21.28 -16.55
CA GLN A 251 -5.45 -20.63 -15.49
C GLN A 251 -5.91 -19.22 -15.88
N VAL A 252 -6.95 -18.73 -15.21
CA VAL A 252 -7.37 -17.31 -15.28
C VAL A 252 -6.33 -16.38 -14.62
N ASP A 253 -6.34 -15.09 -14.97
CA ASP A 253 -5.30 -14.10 -14.64
C ASP A 253 -4.67 -14.22 -13.23
N TYR A 254 -5.44 -14.05 -12.15
CA TYR A 254 -4.89 -14.06 -10.77
C TYR A 254 -4.39 -15.44 -10.30
N CYS A 255 -4.73 -16.49 -11.04
CA CYS A 255 -4.28 -17.85 -10.77
C CYS A 255 -3.01 -18.20 -11.57
N ASN A 256 -2.74 -17.48 -12.67
CA ASN A 256 -1.56 -17.68 -13.50
C ASN A 256 -0.38 -16.85 -12.96
N THR A 257 0.40 -17.47 -12.08
CA THR A 257 1.60 -16.86 -11.49
C THR A 257 2.83 -16.90 -12.41
N THR A 258 2.70 -17.34 -13.68
CA THR A 258 3.82 -17.37 -14.64
C THR A 258 3.91 -16.10 -15.49
N ARG A 259 2.88 -15.25 -15.50
CA ARG A 259 2.82 -14.02 -16.31
C ARG A 259 2.40 -12.81 -15.47
N GLY A 260 2.84 -11.61 -15.88
CA GLY A 260 2.63 -10.37 -15.14
C GLY A 260 3.66 -10.15 -14.03
N GLY A 261 3.47 -9.09 -13.24
CA GLY A 261 4.46 -8.68 -12.23
C GLY A 261 3.83 -8.19 -10.94
N ARG A 262 4.34 -7.08 -10.38
CA ARG A 262 3.89 -6.55 -9.08
C ARG A 262 2.37 -6.39 -8.96
N GLY A 263 1.68 -5.82 -9.95
CA GLY A 263 0.23 -5.63 -9.92
C GLY A 263 -0.61 -6.92 -10.03
N LYS A 264 -0.08 -7.97 -10.68
CA LYS A 264 -0.81 -9.24 -10.89
C LYS A 264 -0.44 -10.34 -9.89
N ILE A 265 0.74 -10.25 -9.26
CA ILE A 265 1.29 -11.30 -8.40
C ILE A 265 1.59 -10.77 -6.99
N THR A 266 2.32 -9.67 -6.85
CA THR A 266 2.72 -9.15 -5.53
C THR A 266 1.59 -8.43 -4.78
N GLU A 267 0.77 -7.62 -5.47
CA GLU A 267 -0.36 -6.91 -4.87
C GLU A 267 -1.43 -7.86 -4.29
N PRO A 268 -1.83 -8.95 -4.97
CA PRO A 268 -2.67 -9.99 -4.37
C PRO A 268 -2.15 -10.52 -3.04
N ALA A 269 -0.83 -10.65 -2.87
CA ALA A 269 -0.25 -11.06 -1.60
C ALA A 269 -0.44 -10.00 -0.50
N LYS A 270 -0.25 -8.72 -0.82
CA LYS A 270 -0.54 -7.61 0.11
C LYS A 270 -2.01 -7.62 0.54
N TRP A 271 -2.93 -7.65 -0.42
CA TRP A 271 -4.37 -7.60 -0.18
C TRP A 271 -4.86 -8.76 0.70
N LEU A 272 -4.53 -10.00 0.31
CA LEU A 272 -4.95 -11.17 1.07
C LEU A 272 -4.35 -11.20 2.47
N ALA A 273 -3.04 -10.94 2.61
CA ALA A 273 -2.36 -11.03 3.90
C ALA A 273 -2.76 -9.91 4.87
N LEU A 274 -2.84 -8.64 4.41
CA LEU A 274 -3.25 -7.53 5.27
C LEU A 274 -4.71 -7.64 5.68
N ALA A 275 -5.61 -7.93 4.73
CA ALA A 275 -7.02 -8.08 5.05
C ALA A 275 -7.24 -9.24 6.03
N TYR A 276 -6.53 -10.37 5.87
CA TYR A 276 -6.58 -11.45 6.84
C TYR A 276 -6.10 -11.00 8.22
N ARG A 277 -4.92 -10.38 8.32
CA ARG A 277 -4.37 -9.97 9.62
C ARG A 277 -5.31 -9.05 10.40
N LEU A 278 -5.97 -8.13 9.70
CA LEU A 278 -6.87 -7.15 10.29
C LEU A 278 -8.26 -7.71 10.60
N THR A 279 -8.70 -8.79 9.95
CA THR A 279 -10.07 -9.32 10.13
C THR A 279 -10.13 -10.70 10.78
N GLY A 280 -9.07 -11.50 10.70
CA GLY A 280 -9.05 -12.90 11.11
C GLY A 280 -9.89 -13.84 10.24
N LYS A 281 -10.44 -13.39 9.10
CA LYS A 281 -11.39 -14.15 8.28
C LYS A 281 -10.74 -15.37 7.59
N PRO A 282 -11.17 -16.62 7.90
CA PRO A 282 -10.52 -17.84 7.40
C PRO A 282 -10.45 -17.97 5.87
N GLU A 283 -11.42 -17.41 5.14
CA GLU A 283 -11.46 -17.45 3.68
C GLU A 283 -10.31 -16.67 3.02
N LEU A 284 -9.83 -15.61 3.68
CA LEU A 284 -8.69 -14.81 3.22
C LEU A 284 -7.38 -15.59 3.41
N LEU A 285 -7.21 -16.25 4.57
CA LEU A 285 -6.04 -17.11 4.82
C LEU A 285 -6.03 -18.33 3.87
N THR A 286 -7.19 -18.94 3.64
CA THR A 286 -7.34 -20.05 2.69
C THR A 286 -6.92 -19.62 1.29
N ALA A 287 -7.38 -18.45 0.84
CA ALA A 287 -6.98 -17.88 -0.45
C ALA A 287 -5.48 -17.56 -0.50
N ALA A 288 -4.90 -16.99 0.57
CA ALA A 288 -3.47 -16.73 0.67
C ALA A 288 -2.66 -18.03 0.55
N LYS A 289 -3.01 -19.08 1.31
CA LYS A 289 -2.38 -20.40 1.24
C LYS A 289 -2.50 -21.03 -0.15
N LYS A 290 -3.63 -20.86 -0.83
CA LYS A 290 -3.82 -21.32 -2.21
C LYS A 290 -2.94 -20.56 -3.20
N HIS A 291 -2.82 -19.24 -3.04
CA HIS A 291 -1.92 -18.42 -3.86
C HIS A 291 -0.46 -18.82 -3.66
N ILE A 292 -0.03 -19.09 -2.42
CA ILE A 292 1.30 -19.64 -2.13
C ILE A 292 1.55 -20.93 -2.92
N LYS A 293 0.59 -21.87 -2.93
CA LYS A 293 0.73 -23.13 -3.69
C LYS A 293 0.89 -22.89 -5.19
N LEU A 294 0.20 -21.90 -5.77
CA LEU A 294 0.38 -21.50 -7.16
C LEU A 294 1.77 -20.89 -7.43
N LEU A 295 2.31 -20.10 -6.49
CA LEU A 295 3.67 -19.54 -6.57
C LEU A 295 4.74 -20.65 -6.55
N LEU A 296 4.57 -21.64 -5.66
CA LEU A 296 5.48 -22.79 -5.53
C LEU A 296 5.42 -23.72 -6.75
N LYS A 297 4.24 -23.85 -7.38
CA LYS A 297 4.01 -24.70 -8.57
C LYS A 297 4.70 -24.21 -9.84
N ALA A 298 4.95 -22.91 -9.96
CA ALA A 298 5.47 -22.36 -11.22
C ALA A 298 6.85 -22.94 -11.58
N ASP A 299 7.29 -22.84 -12.83
CA ASP A 299 8.70 -23.10 -13.16
C ASP A 299 9.55 -21.89 -12.77
N LEU A 300 10.81 -22.13 -12.36
CA LEU A 300 11.69 -21.09 -11.80
C LEU A 300 11.89 -19.90 -12.76
N GLY A 301 12.13 -20.20 -14.03
CA GLY A 301 12.26 -19.21 -15.11
C GLY A 301 10.98 -18.88 -15.86
N ALA A 302 9.80 -19.36 -15.42
CA ALA A 302 8.56 -19.04 -16.15
C ALA A 302 8.31 -17.53 -16.13
N GLY A 303 7.98 -16.96 -17.28
CA GLY A 303 7.89 -15.52 -17.46
C GLY A 303 7.47 -15.14 -18.87
N GLU A 304 7.29 -13.85 -19.09
CA GLU A 304 7.11 -13.31 -20.43
C GLU A 304 8.43 -13.43 -21.22
N VAL A 305 8.35 -13.72 -22.52
CA VAL A 305 9.52 -14.00 -23.37
C VAL A 305 10.53 -12.85 -23.34
N ASP A 306 10.06 -11.60 -23.28
CA ASP A 306 10.89 -10.40 -23.32
C ASP A 306 11.00 -9.66 -21.98
N GLY A 307 10.58 -10.30 -20.88
CA GLY A 307 10.61 -9.70 -19.55
C GLY A 307 10.43 -10.71 -18.41
N PRO A 308 11.20 -11.81 -18.37
CA PRO A 308 11.02 -12.85 -17.36
C PRO A 308 11.14 -12.32 -15.92
N GLU A 309 11.87 -11.22 -15.72
CA GLU A 309 12.04 -10.57 -14.42
C GLU A 309 10.76 -10.05 -13.80
N TRP A 310 9.75 -9.68 -14.61
CA TRP A 310 8.47 -9.23 -14.09
C TRP A 310 7.80 -10.33 -13.29
N SER A 311 7.61 -11.50 -13.91
CA SER A 311 6.99 -12.66 -13.26
C SER A 311 7.85 -13.21 -12.14
N MET A 312 9.17 -13.33 -12.37
CA MET A 312 10.09 -13.83 -11.35
C MET A 312 10.09 -12.92 -10.11
N SER A 313 10.23 -11.59 -10.30
CA SER A 313 10.22 -10.64 -9.19
C SER A 313 8.86 -10.56 -8.50
N GLY A 314 7.77 -10.64 -9.27
CA GLY A 314 6.41 -10.67 -8.77
C GLY A 314 6.19 -11.84 -7.81
N ARG A 315 6.64 -13.04 -8.21
CA ARG A 315 6.58 -14.25 -7.40
C ARG A 315 7.45 -14.17 -6.15
N VAL A 316 8.71 -13.77 -6.28
CA VAL A 316 9.62 -13.66 -5.13
C VAL A 316 9.11 -12.63 -4.14
N GLY A 317 8.64 -11.47 -4.62
CA GLY A 317 8.04 -10.43 -3.79
C GLY A 317 6.78 -10.91 -3.07
N ALA A 318 5.88 -11.64 -3.76
CA ALA A 318 4.69 -12.22 -3.16
C ALA A 318 5.01 -13.25 -2.07
N MET A 319 5.97 -14.14 -2.34
CA MET A 319 6.45 -15.14 -1.38
C MET A 319 7.07 -14.49 -0.15
N GLY A 320 7.91 -13.45 -0.34
CA GLY A 320 8.49 -12.69 0.77
C GLY A 320 7.44 -12.00 1.64
N ILE A 321 6.42 -11.40 1.01
CA ILE A 321 5.28 -10.83 1.74
C ILE A 321 4.59 -11.92 2.54
N TYR A 322 4.13 -13.01 1.94
CA TYR A 322 3.44 -14.07 2.70
C TYR A 322 4.27 -14.63 3.85
N TYR A 323 5.56 -14.88 3.63
CA TYR A 323 6.48 -15.35 4.68
C TYR A 323 6.50 -14.38 5.86
N ASP A 324 6.68 -13.09 5.60
CA ASP A 324 6.86 -12.08 6.65
C ASP A 324 5.53 -11.68 7.32
N TRP A 325 4.48 -11.53 6.52
CA TRP A 325 3.20 -10.96 6.91
C TRP A 325 2.27 -11.98 7.56
N LEU A 326 2.42 -13.26 7.24
CA LEU A 326 1.66 -14.37 7.81
C LEU A 326 2.57 -15.32 8.58
N PHE A 327 3.71 -14.83 9.08
CA PHE A 327 4.76 -15.64 9.70
C PHE A 327 4.20 -16.59 10.78
N ASP A 328 3.42 -16.07 11.73
CA ASP A 328 2.84 -16.91 12.78
C ASP A 328 1.74 -17.84 12.25
N ASP A 329 0.94 -17.40 11.27
CA ASP A 329 -0.19 -18.17 10.71
C ASP A 329 0.24 -19.31 9.77
N LEU A 330 1.48 -19.27 9.28
CA LEU A 330 2.11 -20.31 8.46
C LEU A 330 3.01 -21.23 9.28
N LYS A 331 3.27 -20.91 10.56
CA LYS A 331 4.17 -21.66 11.42
C LYS A 331 3.65 -23.08 11.69
N GLY A 332 4.48 -24.07 11.39
CA GLY A 332 4.17 -25.48 11.60
C GLY A 332 3.18 -26.08 10.60
N ASP A 333 2.67 -25.30 9.64
CA ASP A 333 1.81 -25.78 8.55
C ASP A 333 2.65 -26.07 7.29
N SER A 334 2.11 -26.87 6.37
CA SER A 334 2.81 -27.34 5.17
C SER A 334 1.94 -27.24 3.91
N PRO A 335 2.48 -26.73 2.77
CA PRO A 335 1.75 -26.70 1.51
C PRO A 335 1.49 -28.10 0.91
N ASP A 336 2.37 -29.07 1.18
CA ASP A 336 2.40 -30.40 0.54
C ASP A 336 2.63 -31.59 1.49
N GLY A 337 2.79 -31.33 2.79
CA GLY A 337 3.10 -32.32 3.82
C GLY A 337 4.60 -32.66 3.97
N VAL A 338 5.48 -32.04 3.17
CA VAL A 338 6.93 -32.37 3.16
C VAL A 338 7.74 -31.27 3.85
N LEU A 339 7.62 -30.04 3.36
CA LEU A 339 8.30 -28.88 3.93
C LEU A 339 7.30 -28.01 4.67
N THR A 340 7.71 -27.32 5.72
CA THR A 340 6.87 -26.24 6.27
C THR A 340 6.71 -25.13 5.23
N TYR A 341 5.66 -24.32 5.34
CA TYR A 341 5.49 -23.15 4.48
C TYR A 341 6.73 -22.24 4.47
N HIS A 342 7.36 -22.03 5.63
CA HIS A 342 8.58 -21.21 5.73
C HIS A 342 9.75 -21.81 4.93
N GLU A 343 9.98 -23.12 5.05
CA GLU A 343 11.06 -23.80 4.31
C GLU A 343 10.79 -23.80 2.80
N ALA A 344 9.57 -24.15 2.39
CA ALA A 344 9.19 -24.19 0.97
C ALA A 344 9.33 -22.81 0.31
N LEU A 345 8.84 -21.76 0.98
CA LEU A 345 8.97 -20.38 0.50
C LEU A 345 10.43 -19.95 0.42
N ALA A 346 11.24 -20.19 1.46
CA ALA A 346 12.65 -19.79 1.49
C ALA A 346 13.49 -20.50 0.41
N GLN A 347 13.29 -21.81 0.24
CA GLN A 347 13.95 -22.57 -0.83
C GLN A 347 13.54 -22.04 -2.20
N ARG A 348 12.24 -21.79 -2.40
CA ARG A 348 11.71 -21.30 -3.67
C ARG A 348 12.19 -19.88 -4.00
N ILE A 349 12.26 -19.00 -3.00
CA ILE A 349 12.83 -17.65 -3.13
C ILE A 349 14.27 -17.73 -3.65
N LYS A 350 15.13 -18.49 -2.95
CA LYS A 350 16.54 -18.66 -3.34
C LYS A 350 16.69 -19.27 -4.74
N ALA A 351 15.95 -20.35 -5.02
CA ALA A 351 15.99 -21.01 -6.32
C ALA A 351 15.53 -20.09 -7.46
N THR A 352 14.48 -19.28 -7.25
CA THR A 352 13.97 -18.38 -8.29
C THR A 352 14.95 -17.24 -8.58
N ILE A 353 15.61 -16.69 -7.56
CA ILE A 353 16.61 -15.61 -7.72
C ILE A 353 17.86 -16.11 -8.44
N ALA A 354 18.32 -17.33 -8.11
CA ALA A 354 19.53 -17.92 -8.68
C ALA A 354 19.33 -18.57 -10.06
N PHE A 355 18.10 -18.62 -10.58
CA PHE A 355 17.82 -19.26 -11.86
C PHE A 355 18.26 -18.37 -13.02
N ASP A 356 19.13 -18.91 -13.88
CA ASP A 356 19.59 -18.29 -15.13
C ASP A 356 18.64 -18.69 -16.28
N VAL A 357 17.94 -17.71 -16.83
CA VAL A 357 17.13 -17.89 -18.02
C VAL A 357 18.05 -17.78 -19.24
N VAL A 358 18.42 -18.93 -19.79
CA VAL A 358 19.37 -19.05 -20.92
C VAL A 358 19.10 -18.01 -22.01
N GLY A 359 20.12 -17.20 -22.29
CA GLY A 359 20.10 -16.17 -23.34
C GLY A 359 19.40 -14.87 -22.93
N LYS A 360 19.01 -14.70 -21.66
CA LYS A 360 18.41 -13.48 -21.13
C LYS A 360 19.28 -12.92 -20.01
N ASN A 361 19.65 -11.65 -20.10
CA ASN A 361 20.35 -10.93 -19.02
C ASN A 361 19.41 -10.04 -18.19
N THR A 362 18.11 -10.10 -18.46
CA THR A 362 17.12 -9.26 -17.77
C THR A 362 16.48 -9.94 -16.57
N ASP A 363 16.65 -11.25 -16.39
CA ASP A 363 16.13 -12.03 -15.25
C ASP A 363 16.64 -11.54 -13.88
N LEU A 364 16.28 -12.24 -12.80
CA LEU A 364 16.68 -11.80 -11.45
C LEU A 364 18.21 -11.88 -11.24
N LEU A 365 18.85 -12.92 -11.77
CA LEU A 365 20.30 -13.10 -11.66
C LEU A 365 21.02 -11.97 -12.40
N GLY A 366 20.67 -11.71 -13.66
CA GLY A 366 21.25 -10.64 -14.47
C GLY A 366 20.94 -9.25 -13.92
N SER A 367 19.73 -9.07 -13.34
CA SER A 367 19.33 -7.81 -12.72
C SER A 367 20.06 -7.50 -11.41
N VAL A 368 20.56 -8.51 -10.68
CA VAL A 368 21.26 -8.31 -9.40
C VAL A 368 22.77 -8.44 -9.56
N CYS A 369 23.26 -9.38 -10.35
CA CYS A 369 24.70 -9.64 -10.52
C CYS A 369 25.28 -9.03 -11.80
N GLY A 370 24.45 -8.44 -12.68
CA GLY A 370 24.88 -7.86 -13.95
C GLY A 370 24.89 -8.85 -15.12
N ALA A 371 25.31 -8.37 -16.28
CA ALA A 371 25.52 -9.21 -17.47
C ALA A 371 26.98 -9.73 -17.54
N PRO A 372 27.26 -10.76 -18.38
CA PRO A 372 28.62 -11.17 -18.69
C PRO A 372 29.50 -9.99 -19.10
N ALA A 373 30.69 -9.88 -18.49
CA ALA A 373 31.59 -8.76 -18.69
C ALA A 373 33.05 -9.17 -18.44
N GLN A 374 33.99 -8.40 -18.98
CA GLN A 374 35.41 -8.56 -18.67
C GLN A 374 35.73 -7.98 -17.30
N ASN A 375 36.46 -8.75 -16.48
CA ASN A 375 37.02 -8.27 -15.21
C ASN A 375 38.27 -7.40 -15.44
N ALA A 376 38.88 -6.91 -14.36
CA ALA A 376 40.08 -6.07 -14.41
C ALA A 376 41.28 -6.72 -15.12
N SER A 377 41.35 -8.05 -15.20
CA SER A 377 42.38 -8.80 -15.96
C SER A 377 41.98 -9.10 -17.41
N GLY A 378 40.87 -8.54 -17.91
CA GLY A 378 40.39 -8.75 -19.29
C GLY A 378 39.72 -10.10 -19.54
N GLN A 379 39.49 -10.91 -18.51
CA GLN A 379 38.84 -12.21 -18.62
C GLN A 379 37.34 -12.05 -18.55
N TRP A 380 36.62 -12.71 -19.47
CA TRP A 380 35.16 -12.78 -19.42
C TRP A 380 34.70 -13.57 -18.20
N VAL A 381 33.82 -12.95 -17.43
CA VAL A 381 33.17 -13.55 -16.26
C VAL A 381 31.67 -13.60 -16.55
N THR A 382 31.10 -14.80 -16.44
CA THR A 382 29.65 -15.00 -16.43
C THR A 382 29.15 -14.92 -14.99
N PRO A 383 28.23 -14.00 -14.67
CA PRO A 383 27.64 -13.87 -13.36
C PRO A 383 26.93 -15.17 -12.94
N THR A 384 27.12 -15.57 -11.69
CA THR A 384 26.41 -16.68 -11.05
C THR A 384 26.16 -16.34 -9.58
N ILE A 385 25.25 -17.07 -8.94
CA ILE A 385 25.02 -16.96 -7.49
C ILE A 385 25.58 -18.22 -6.81
N THR A 386 26.48 -18.04 -5.85
CA THR A 386 26.97 -19.14 -4.99
C THR A 386 25.87 -19.55 -4.01
N ALA A 387 25.85 -20.81 -3.55
CA ALA A 387 24.81 -21.27 -2.63
C ALA A 387 25.11 -20.94 -1.15
N ASN A 388 26.39 -20.83 -0.77
CA ASN A 388 26.81 -20.49 0.58
C ASN A 388 28.21 -19.81 0.56
N PRO A 389 28.30 -18.48 0.77
CA PRO A 389 27.18 -17.55 0.98
C PRO A 389 26.27 -17.49 -0.24
N PHE A 390 24.98 -17.17 -0.04
CA PHE A 390 24.05 -16.93 -1.13
C PHE A 390 24.26 -15.51 -1.66
N ASP A 391 25.12 -15.38 -2.67
CA ASP A 391 25.67 -14.11 -3.15
C ASP A 391 26.19 -14.22 -4.61
N CYS A 392 26.38 -13.09 -5.28
CA CYS A 392 27.02 -13.04 -6.60
C CYS A 392 28.46 -13.54 -6.48
N ALA A 393 28.83 -14.56 -7.26
CA ALA A 393 30.18 -15.13 -7.28
C ALA A 393 31.25 -14.08 -7.64
N VAL A 394 30.87 -13.10 -8.48
CA VAL A 394 31.63 -11.88 -8.73
C VAL A 394 30.72 -10.69 -8.47
N LYS A 395 31.13 -9.83 -7.55
CA LYS A 395 30.37 -8.63 -7.18
C LYS A 395 30.26 -7.68 -8.37
N PRO A 396 29.07 -7.09 -8.60
CA PRO A 396 28.91 -6.11 -9.66
C PRO A 396 29.67 -4.82 -9.34
N VAL A 397 30.09 -4.14 -10.39
CA VAL A 397 30.73 -2.83 -10.32
C VAL A 397 29.67 -1.74 -10.46
N PHE A 398 29.61 -0.84 -9.49
CA PHE A 398 28.62 0.24 -9.46
C PHE A 398 29.07 1.49 -10.24
N THR A 399 30.29 1.48 -10.77
CA THR A 399 30.93 2.58 -11.50
C THR A 399 31.23 2.20 -12.97
N THR A 400 32.09 2.97 -13.64
CA THR A 400 32.55 2.69 -15.02
C THR A 400 33.62 1.60 -15.12
N GLY A 401 34.06 1.03 -14.00
CA GLY A 401 35.12 0.01 -13.95
C GLY A 401 34.76 -1.30 -14.66
N ALA A 402 35.77 -2.15 -14.85
CA ALA A 402 35.66 -3.46 -15.47
C ALA A 402 34.98 -4.47 -14.53
N GLY A 403 33.98 -5.18 -15.03
CA GLY A 403 33.25 -6.23 -14.32
C GLY A 403 31.75 -6.23 -14.64
N PRO A 404 31.02 -7.25 -14.17
CA PRO A 404 29.57 -7.29 -14.29
C PRO A 404 28.94 -6.03 -13.72
N ASN A 405 27.91 -5.48 -14.37
CA ASN A 405 27.22 -4.29 -13.88
C ASN A 405 25.82 -4.17 -14.51
N ILE A 406 24.99 -3.32 -13.90
CA ILE A 406 23.66 -2.94 -14.40
C ILE A 406 23.56 -1.43 -14.62
N ARG A 407 24.68 -0.73 -14.84
CA ARG A 407 24.73 0.75 -14.74
C ARG A 407 23.83 1.48 -15.72
N THR A 408 23.57 0.88 -16.88
CA THR A 408 22.64 1.39 -17.90
C THR A 408 21.17 1.29 -17.47
N ASN A 409 20.89 0.54 -16.40
CA ASN A 409 19.53 0.20 -15.97
C ASN A 409 19.12 0.90 -14.66
N TYR A 410 19.93 1.81 -14.10
CA TYR A 410 19.54 2.53 -12.87
C TYR A 410 18.36 3.49 -13.04
N LEU A 411 18.01 3.84 -14.27
CA LEU A 411 16.78 4.55 -14.60
C LEU A 411 15.66 3.63 -15.10
N SER A 412 15.93 2.33 -15.29
CA SER A 412 14.94 1.35 -15.73
C SER A 412 13.95 1.01 -14.61
N GLY A 413 12.66 0.95 -14.96
CA GLY A 413 11.62 0.43 -14.07
C GLY A 413 11.75 -1.07 -13.84
N HIS A 414 12.13 -1.84 -14.88
CA HIS A 414 12.17 -3.31 -14.85
C HIS A 414 13.21 -3.81 -13.86
N THR A 415 14.48 -3.48 -14.07
CA THR A 415 15.60 -3.94 -13.23
C THR A 415 15.43 -3.49 -11.78
N ALA A 416 14.90 -2.29 -11.56
CA ALA A 416 14.64 -1.79 -10.22
C ALA A 416 13.53 -2.59 -9.51
N SER A 417 12.57 -3.12 -10.27
CA SER A 417 11.52 -4.01 -9.78
C SER A 417 12.05 -5.41 -9.50
N ALA A 418 12.93 -5.91 -10.37
CA ALA A 418 13.65 -7.17 -10.19
C ALA A 418 14.45 -7.20 -8.88
N ASN A 419 15.23 -6.13 -8.64
CA ASN A 419 15.97 -5.94 -7.39
C ASN A 419 15.03 -5.83 -6.19
N THR A 420 13.91 -5.10 -6.31
CA THR A 420 12.95 -4.93 -5.21
C THR A 420 12.24 -6.24 -4.86
N GLY A 421 11.81 -7.03 -5.86
CA GLY A 421 11.19 -8.34 -5.64
C GLY A 421 12.15 -9.30 -4.96
N SER A 422 13.40 -9.35 -5.43
CA SER A 422 14.47 -10.13 -4.81
C SER A 422 14.71 -9.70 -3.36
N LEU A 423 14.82 -8.39 -3.12
CA LEU A 423 15.00 -7.82 -1.79
C LEU A 423 13.88 -8.22 -0.81
N LEU A 424 12.62 -8.15 -1.24
CA LEU A 424 11.47 -8.55 -0.41
C LEU A 424 11.60 -10.01 0.05
N GLY A 425 11.92 -10.91 -0.87
CA GLY A 425 12.13 -12.33 -0.56
C GLY A 425 13.31 -12.55 0.39
N LEU A 426 14.45 -11.91 0.12
CA LEU A 426 15.67 -12.09 0.91
C LEU A 426 15.54 -11.50 2.32
N LEU A 427 14.97 -10.30 2.47
CA LEU A 427 14.73 -9.68 3.77
C LEU A 427 13.75 -10.49 4.64
N ALA A 428 12.75 -11.13 4.01
CA ALA A 428 11.81 -11.99 4.71
C ALA A 428 12.51 -13.18 5.37
N ILE A 429 13.51 -13.77 4.72
CA ILE A 429 14.12 -15.03 5.19
C ILE A 429 15.46 -14.85 5.91
N ALA A 430 15.98 -13.61 5.99
CA ALA A 430 17.36 -13.33 6.39
C ALA A 430 17.74 -13.71 7.83
N ASP A 431 16.77 -13.82 8.74
CA ASP A 431 17.00 -14.25 10.12
C ASP A 431 17.15 -15.77 10.24
N ALA A 432 16.33 -16.54 9.52
CA ALA A 432 16.43 -18.00 9.47
C ALA A 432 17.53 -18.51 8.51
N TYR A 433 17.84 -17.74 7.46
CA TYR A 433 18.81 -18.08 6.42
C TYR A 433 19.86 -16.98 6.27
N PRO A 434 20.78 -16.82 7.23
CA PRO A 434 21.74 -15.73 7.25
C PRO A 434 22.73 -15.74 6.07
N GLU A 435 22.84 -16.84 5.33
CA GLU A 435 23.67 -16.93 4.13
C GLU A 435 23.23 -15.97 3.00
N VAL A 436 21.97 -15.51 3.01
CA VAL A 436 21.43 -14.60 1.98
C VAL A 436 21.86 -13.15 2.12
N LYS A 437 22.52 -12.80 3.24
CA LYS A 437 22.92 -11.43 3.55
C LYS A 437 23.90 -10.85 2.53
N GLY A 438 24.77 -11.67 1.94
CA GLY A 438 25.70 -11.22 0.89
C GLY A 438 24.99 -10.62 -0.32
N LEU A 439 23.89 -11.24 -0.76
CA LEU A 439 23.09 -10.72 -1.87
C LEU A 439 22.25 -9.49 -1.47
N ILE A 440 21.79 -9.42 -0.21
CA ILE A 440 21.14 -8.21 0.34
C ILE A 440 22.09 -7.01 0.25
N ASP A 441 23.37 -7.19 0.60
CA ASP A 441 24.39 -6.14 0.48
C ASP A 441 24.55 -5.68 -0.97
N THR A 442 24.60 -6.60 -1.92
CA THR A 442 24.69 -6.27 -3.35
C THR A 442 23.51 -5.40 -3.80
N ILE A 443 22.28 -5.74 -3.38
CA ILE A 443 21.09 -4.96 -3.73
C ILE A 443 21.07 -3.61 -3.01
N TYR A 444 21.54 -3.54 -1.76
CA TYR A 444 21.71 -2.29 -1.03
C TYR A 444 22.65 -1.35 -1.79
N ASP A 445 23.79 -1.85 -2.27
CA ASP A 445 24.77 -1.06 -3.01
C ASP A 445 24.22 -0.59 -4.37
N HIS A 446 23.48 -1.42 -5.09
CA HIS A 446 22.74 -0.97 -6.28
C HIS A 446 21.76 0.15 -5.97
N PHE A 447 21.05 0.04 -4.85
CA PHE A 447 20.10 1.07 -4.43
C PHE A 447 20.80 2.38 -4.08
N LYS A 448 21.86 2.32 -3.26
CA LYS A 448 22.61 3.47 -2.78
C LYS A 448 23.43 4.15 -3.88
N PHE A 449 24.28 3.40 -4.55
CA PHE A 449 25.28 3.95 -5.48
C PHE A 449 24.75 4.08 -6.91
N GLY A 450 23.69 3.34 -7.24
CA GLY A 450 23.04 3.35 -8.55
C GLY A 450 21.70 4.07 -8.56
N TYR A 451 20.64 3.42 -8.11
CA TYR A 451 19.26 3.88 -8.26
C TYR A 451 19.02 5.27 -7.65
N LEU A 452 19.35 5.47 -6.37
CA LEU A 452 19.13 6.75 -5.69
C LEU A 452 19.94 7.86 -6.36
N ARG A 453 21.23 7.61 -6.62
CA ARG A 453 22.12 8.61 -7.24
C ARG A 453 21.67 9.01 -8.65
N ALA A 454 21.31 8.04 -9.49
CA ALA A 454 20.84 8.32 -10.84
C ALA A 454 19.51 9.09 -10.82
N ARG A 455 18.57 8.69 -9.95
CA ARG A 455 17.24 9.32 -9.86
C ARG A 455 17.32 10.72 -9.26
N ASP A 456 18.15 10.94 -8.23
CA ASP A 456 18.39 12.27 -7.66
C ASP A 456 19.06 13.21 -8.67
N PHE A 457 19.96 12.69 -9.51
CA PHE A 457 20.55 13.49 -10.59
C PHE A 457 19.50 13.96 -11.59
N VAL A 458 18.62 13.06 -12.05
CA VAL A 458 17.58 13.44 -13.02
C VAL A 458 16.50 14.31 -12.39
N ALA A 459 16.13 14.03 -11.14
CA ALA A 459 15.06 14.67 -10.41
C ALA A 459 15.53 15.77 -9.45
N GLU A 460 16.68 16.39 -9.69
CA GLU A 460 17.29 17.43 -8.84
C GLU A 460 16.27 18.49 -8.38
N ASN A 461 15.36 18.87 -9.27
CA ASN A 461 14.27 19.81 -8.96
C ASN A 461 12.87 19.24 -9.21
N GLY A 462 12.74 17.92 -9.19
CA GLY A 462 11.48 17.17 -9.27
C GLY A 462 11.16 16.57 -10.63
N GLY A 463 11.85 16.99 -11.69
CA GLY A 463 11.62 16.50 -13.05
C GLY A 463 11.92 15.01 -13.21
N ASN A 464 11.40 14.42 -14.28
CA ASN A 464 11.73 13.05 -14.65
C ASN A 464 11.75 12.91 -16.16
N GLN A 465 12.74 12.19 -16.66
CA GLN A 465 12.99 12.01 -18.09
C GLN A 465 11.80 11.35 -18.81
N THR A 466 11.08 10.44 -18.15
CA THR A 466 9.93 9.72 -18.72
C THR A 466 8.58 10.40 -18.51
N LEU A 467 8.55 11.58 -17.87
CA LEU A 467 7.32 12.36 -17.62
C LEU A 467 6.22 11.50 -16.94
N TYR A 468 4.96 11.92 -16.97
CA TYR A 468 3.96 11.57 -15.95
C TYR A 468 3.78 10.07 -15.59
N SER A 469 3.37 9.21 -16.53
CA SER A 469 2.98 7.84 -16.17
C SER A 469 4.14 7.02 -15.64
N TYR A 470 5.30 7.08 -16.30
CA TYR A 470 6.48 6.30 -15.93
C TYR A 470 7.37 7.00 -14.89
N ALA A 471 7.31 8.33 -14.79
CA ALA A 471 7.89 9.05 -13.65
C ALA A 471 7.20 8.72 -12.35
N SER A 472 5.98 8.17 -12.37
CA SER A 472 5.32 7.72 -11.15
C SER A 472 6.08 6.59 -10.42
N SER A 473 7.03 5.93 -11.11
CA SER A 473 8.04 5.05 -10.50
C SER A 473 8.95 5.75 -9.47
N ALA A 474 8.98 7.08 -9.48
CA ALA A 474 9.60 7.90 -8.45
C ALA A 474 8.89 7.66 -7.09
N GLY A 475 7.55 7.59 -7.07
CA GLY A 475 6.78 7.17 -5.89
C GLY A 475 7.09 5.74 -5.44
N GLU A 476 7.32 4.81 -6.38
CA GLU A 476 7.78 3.46 -6.02
C GLU A 476 9.19 3.48 -5.38
N THR A 477 10.06 4.42 -5.78
CA THR A 477 11.39 4.61 -5.16
C THR A 477 11.27 4.99 -3.70
N ALA A 478 10.34 5.90 -3.39
CA ALA A 478 10.04 6.31 -2.02
C ALA A 478 9.58 5.12 -1.17
N ASP A 479 8.64 4.32 -1.70
CA ASP A 479 8.17 3.10 -1.02
C ASP A 479 9.32 2.10 -0.76
N ARG A 480 10.29 2.00 -1.67
CA ARG A 480 11.48 1.13 -1.52
C ARG A 480 12.49 1.67 -0.50
N LEU A 481 12.67 2.99 -0.45
CA LEU A 481 13.48 3.64 0.60
C LEU A 481 12.88 3.38 1.98
N LEU A 482 11.56 3.49 2.10
CA LEU A 482 10.83 3.18 3.33
C LEU A 482 11.00 1.70 3.74
N LEU A 483 10.92 0.77 2.78
CA LEU A 483 11.17 -0.65 3.03
C LEU A 483 12.55 -0.88 3.68
N TRP A 484 13.61 -0.29 3.15
CA TRP A 484 14.95 -0.37 3.75
C TRP A 484 14.98 0.18 5.17
N ASN A 485 14.41 1.38 5.38
CA ASN A 485 14.38 2.03 6.69
C ASN A 485 13.59 1.23 7.74
N ARG A 486 12.59 0.45 7.33
CA ARG A 486 11.77 -0.35 8.24
C ARG A 486 12.33 -1.74 8.51
N ALA A 487 12.97 -2.37 7.52
CA ALA A 487 13.49 -3.72 7.64
C ALA A 487 14.82 -3.82 8.42
N LEU A 488 15.56 -2.72 8.55
CA LEU A 488 16.85 -2.68 9.24
C LEU A 488 16.72 -2.22 10.71
N THR A 489 17.61 -2.69 11.59
CA THR A 489 17.59 -2.45 13.05
C THR A 489 17.82 -0.99 13.45
N SER A 490 18.40 -0.19 12.56
CA SER A 490 18.62 1.25 12.75
C SER A 490 18.63 1.96 11.39
N ASN A 491 18.99 3.25 11.37
CA ASN A 491 18.99 4.07 10.16
C ASN A 491 19.79 3.40 9.04
N SER A 492 19.16 3.19 7.88
CA SER A 492 19.79 2.55 6.72
C SER A 492 20.91 3.40 6.11
N GLY A 493 20.99 4.69 6.43
CA GLY A 493 21.90 5.65 5.78
C GLY A 493 21.52 5.98 4.34
N LEU A 494 20.36 5.52 3.86
CA LEU A 494 19.81 5.83 2.55
C LEU A 494 18.95 7.08 2.62
N GLN A 495 19.10 7.97 1.64
CA GLN A 495 18.32 9.19 1.51
C GLN A 495 18.06 9.47 0.03
N MET A 496 16.94 10.11 -0.26
CA MET A 496 16.57 10.55 -1.59
C MET A 496 16.48 12.07 -1.55
N VAL A 497 17.47 12.76 -2.09
CA VAL A 497 17.59 14.22 -2.03
C VAL A 497 16.46 14.89 -2.81
N SER A 498 16.00 14.24 -3.90
CA SER A 498 14.90 14.72 -4.73
C SER A 498 13.52 14.59 -4.07
N ALA A 499 13.39 13.91 -2.91
CA ALA A 499 12.10 13.61 -2.28
C ALA A 499 11.14 14.81 -2.13
N PRO A 500 11.57 16.00 -1.66
CA PRO A 500 10.68 17.16 -1.55
C PRO A 500 10.13 17.61 -2.90
N TYR A 501 10.86 17.36 -3.99
CA TYR A 501 10.58 17.98 -5.29
C TYR A 501 9.79 17.08 -6.25
N MET A 502 9.75 15.77 -6.03
CA MET A 502 9.21 14.80 -7.00
C MET A 502 7.74 15.01 -7.38
N ILE A 503 6.95 15.62 -6.50
CA ILE A 503 5.53 15.87 -6.79
C ILE A 503 5.30 17.10 -7.67
N TYR A 504 6.28 17.99 -7.82
CA TYR A 504 6.08 19.28 -8.48
C TYR A 504 5.72 19.20 -9.96
N PRO A 505 6.24 18.27 -10.79
CA PRO A 505 5.73 18.12 -12.16
C PRO A 505 4.22 17.85 -12.19
N TYR A 506 3.68 17.14 -11.20
CA TYR A 506 2.25 16.83 -11.10
C TYR A 506 1.45 18.04 -10.60
N ILE A 507 1.94 18.77 -9.58
CA ILE A 507 1.34 20.03 -9.12
C ILE A 507 1.21 21.02 -10.28
N TYR A 508 2.30 21.21 -11.04
CA TYR A 508 2.35 22.15 -12.15
C TYR A 508 1.68 21.64 -13.43
N GLY A 509 1.55 20.32 -13.60
CA GLY A 509 1.06 19.70 -14.83
C GLY A 509 -0.39 19.25 -14.79
N VAL A 510 -1.03 19.22 -13.61
CA VAL A 510 -2.42 18.76 -13.50
C VAL A 510 -3.38 19.73 -14.20
N ARG A 511 -4.31 19.18 -14.99
CA ARG A 511 -5.40 19.89 -15.68
C ARG A 511 -6.70 19.83 -14.86
N ALA A 512 -7.72 20.57 -15.28
CA ALA A 512 -9.03 20.61 -14.59
C ALA A 512 -9.72 19.22 -14.52
N ASP A 513 -9.48 18.38 -15.52
CA ASP A 513 -10.02 17.02 -15.60
C ASP A 513 -9.20 15.96 -14.81
N GLY A 514 -8.14 16.40 -14.12
CA GLY A 514 -7.21 15.53 -13.39
C GLY A 514 -6.28 14.69 -14.28
N SER A 515 -6.22 14.98 -15.58
CA SER A 515 -5.22 14.43 -16.49
C SER A 515 -3.94 15.28 -16.50
N PHE A 516 -2.91 14.76 -17.15
CA PHE A 516 -1.62 15.43 -17.33
C PHE A 516 -1.28 15.61 -18.82
N PRO A 517 -0.36 16.53 -19.17
CA PRO A 517 0.19 16.65 -20.52
C PRO A 517 0.60 15.32 -21.13
N ALA A 518 0.37 15.18 -22.44
CA ALA A 518 0.63 13.96 -23.19
C ALA A 518 2.13 13.82 -23.50
N GLY A 519 2.95 13.83 -22.46
CA GLY A 519 4.40 13.66 -22.53
C GLY A 519 4.80 12.30 -21.98
N GLY A 520 5.63 11.59 -22.74
CA GLY A 520 6.00 10.21 -22.46
C GLY A 520 4.84 9.22 -22.70
N ASP A 521 5.09 7.94 -22.49
CA ASP A 521 4.08 6.90 -22.72
C ASP A 521 2.92 6.95 -21.72
N ASN A 522 1.80 6.36 -22.15
CA ASN A 522 0.54 6.19 -21.39
C ASN A 522 -0.18 7.50 -21.01
N PHE A 523 -1.02 7.97 -21.94
CA PHE A 523 -1.77 9.23 -21.80
C PHE A 523 -3.04 9.13 -20.93
N THR A 524 -3.37 7.97 -20.37
CA THR A 524 -4.54 7.79 -19.49
C THR A 524 -4.21 7.89 -18.00
N PHE A 525 -2.94 8.12 -17.66
CA PHE A 525 -2.51 8.31 -16.27
C PHE A 525 -3.25 9.46 -15.61
N SER A 526 -3.78 9.22 -14.42
CA SER A 526 -4.69 10.15 -13.73
C SER A 526 -4.13 10.64 -12.41
N LEU A 527 -4.63 11.78 -11.93
CA LEU A 527 -4.29 12.34 -10.63
C LEU A 527 -4.57 11.38 -9.47
N GLY A 528 -5.59 10.52 -9.62
CA GLY A 528 -6.04 9.60 -8.58
C GLY A 528 -5.10 8.42 -8.31
N GLU A 529 -4.08 8.20 -9.14
CA GLU A 529 -3.19 7.04 -9.01
C GLU A 529 -2.44 7.02 -7.66
N ARG A 530 -2.22 5.81 -7.12
CA ARG A 530 -1.54 5.62 -5.82
C ARG A 530 -0.13 6.20 -5.80
N SER A 531 0.61 6.03 -6.89
CA SER A 531 1.99 6.51 -7.00
C SER A 531 2.11 8.04 -6.91
N VAL A 532 1.12 8.80 -7.39
CA VAL A 532 1.05 10.26 -7.20
C VAL A 532 0.88 10.61 -5.73
N GLY A 533 0.02 9.86 -5.03
CA GLY A 533 -0.16 9.97 -3.57
C GLY A 533 1.13 9.70 -2.81
N SER A 534 1.85 8.61 -3.11
CA SER A 534 3.15 8.31 -2.49
C SER A 534 4.18 9.43 -2.73
N MET A 535 4.23 10.03 -3.93
CA MET A 535 5.13 11.16 -4.20
C MET A 535 4.78 12.41 -3.40
N ALA A 536 3.49 12.71 -3.22
CA ALA A 536 3.06 13.83 -2.39
C ALA A 536 3.38 13.59 -0.90
N LEU A 537 3.16 12.36 -0.42
CA LEU A 537 3.40 11.99 0.97
C LEU A 537 4.89 11.92 1.32
N VAL A 538 5.76 11.44 0.41
CA VAL A 538 7.21 11.49 0.65
C VAL A 538 7.71 12.93 0.68
N GLY A 539 7.19 13.81 -0.18
CA GLY A 539 7.50 15.24 -0.15
C GLY A 539 7.05 15.88 1.16
N ALA A 540 5.83 15.59 1.60
CA ALA A 540 5.29 16.07 2.87
C ALA A 540 6.09 15.56 4.08
N ALA A 541 6.48 14.28 4.08
CA ALA A 541 7.34 13.70 5.12
C ALA A 541 8.75 14.32 5.16
N ALA A 542 9.21 14.87 4.02
CA ALA A 542 10.44 15.65 3.92
C ALA A 542 10.25 17.15 4.26
N GLY A 543 9.06 17.55 4.72
CA GLY A 543 8.76 18.92 5.16
C GLY A 543 8.13 19.83 4.10
N ASP A 544 7.78 19.32 2.92
CA ASP A 544 7.13 20.13 1.88
C ASP A 544 5.62 20.32 2.19
N VAL A 545 5.28 21.54 2.62
CA VAL A 545 3.92 21.93 2.97
C VAL A 545 2.98 22.04 1.76
N HIS A 546 3.51 22.24 0.54
CA HIS A 546 2.70 22.27 -0.67
C HIS A 546 2.36 20.86 -1.15
N ALA A 547 3.28 19.91 -1.00
CA ALA A 547 3.04 18.49 -1.24
C ALA A 547 1.91 17.96 -0.34
N ALA A 548 1.93 18.33 0.95
CA ALA A 548 0.86 17.99 1.89
C ALA A 548 -0.50 18.60 1.46
N ASN A 549 -0.51 19.86 1.02
CA ASN A 549 -1.72 20.53 0.54
C ASN A 549 -2.29 19.84 -0.71
N TYR A 550 -1.42 19.54 -1.68
CA TYR A 550 -1.79 18.88 -2.92
C TYR A 550 -2.37 17.49 -2.69
N TYR A 551 -1.80 16.72 -1.75
CA TYR A 551 -2.34 15.42 -1.36
C TYR A 551 -3.79 15.52 -0.89
N TRP A 552 -4.08 16.42 0.05
CA TRP A 552 -5.41 16.55 0.66
C TRP A 552 -6.44 17.25 -0.22
N ASN A 553 -6.03 18.29 -0.97
CA ASN A 553 -6.97 19.13 -1.70
C ASN A 553 -7.18 18.73 -3.16
N ASP A 554 -6.21 18.06 -3.78
CA ASP A 554 -6.28 17.69 -5.19
C ASP A 554 -6.42 16.18 -5.33
N ILE A 555 -5.45 15.40 -4.83
CA ILE A 555 -5.42 13.94 -5.02
C ILE A 555 -6.61 13.28 -4.32
N MET A 556 -6.85 13.56 -3.03
CA MET A 556 -7.95 12.92 -2.29
C MET A 556 -9.33 13.30 -2.85
N ARG A 557 -9.50 14.52 -3.38
CA ARG A 557 -10.78 14.93 -3.98
C ARG A 557 -11.08 14.25 -5.30
N TYR A 558 -10.03 13.86 -6.04
CA TYR A 558 -10.18 13.14 -7.30
C TYR A 558 -10.51 11.66 -7.11
N ARG A 559 -10.08 11.08 -5.98
CA ARG A 559 -10.35 9.68 -5.65
C ARG A 559 -11.78 9.50 -5.15
N SER A 560 -12.36 8.34 -5.45
CA SER A 560 -13.55 7.91 -4.72
C SER A 560 -13.19 7.62 -3.27
N ALA A 561 -14.13 7.82 -2.34
CA ALA A 561 -13.91 7.56 -0.92
C ALA A 561 -13.45 6.12 -0.63
N SER A 562 -13.94 5.14 -1.42
CA SER A 562 -13.54 3.73 -1.31
C SER A 562 -12.26 3.36 -2.07
N HIS A 563 -11.51 4.35 -2.59
CA HIS A 563 -10.26 4.09 -3.27
C HIS A 563 -9.23 3.55 -2.26
N VAL A 564 -8.57 2.43 -2.60
CA VAL A 564 -7.65 1.72 -1.68
C VAL A 564 -6.38 2.50 -1.32
N GLY A 565 -6.05 3.50 -2.13
CA GLY A 565 -4.83 4.29 -2.01
C GLY A 565 -4.63 4.92 -0.64
N LEU A 566 -5.64 5.57 -0.06
CA LEU A 566 -5.51 6.23 1.25
C LEU A 566 -5.15 5.23 2.37
N PHE A 567 -5.79 4.07 2.38
CA PHE A 567 -5.52 3.01 3.36
C PHE A 567 -4.10 2.45 3.22
N GLU A 568 -3.66 2.12 1.99
CA GLU A 568 -2.29 1.65 1.75
C GLU A 568 -1.24 2.72 2.02
N GLU A 569 -1.54 3.98 1.70
CA GLU A 569 -0.66 5.12 1.95
C GLU A 569 -0.51 5.40 3.44
N ARG A 570 -1.58 5.30 4.24
CA ARG A 570 -1.53 5.47 5.71
C ARG A 570 -0.65 4.42 6.39
N LEU A 571 -0.61 3.18 5.85
CA LEU A 571 0.32 2.16 6.35
C LEU A 571 1.78 2.61 6.18
N LEU A 572 2.09 3.30 5.08
CA LEU A 572 3.45 3.63 4.69
C LEU A 572 3.92 4.98 5.22
N TYR A 573 3.04 5.97 5.24
CA TYR A 573 3.38 7.36 5.55
C TYR A 573 2.49 7.91 6.67
N PRO A 574 3.05 8.70 7.59
CA PRO A 574 2.25 9.40 8.58
C PRO A 574 1.32 10.41 7.90
N LYS A 575 0.20 10.73 8.55
CA LYS A 575 -0.72 11.78 8.12
C LYS A 575 -0.01 13.14 8.14
N PRO A 576 0.08 13.88 7.02
CA PRO A 576 0.64 15.23 7.03
C PRO A 576 -0.25 16.17 7.85
N THR A 577 0.35 16.93 8.78
CA THR A 577 -0.36 17.85 9.69
C THR A 577 -0.20 19.32 9.31
N THR A 578 0.81 19.66 8.51
CA THR A 578 1.11 21.03 8.06
C THR A 578 0.97 21.12 6.55
N ALA A 579 0.21 22.11 6.07
CA ALA A 579 -0.03 22.31 4.64
C ALA A 579 -0.12 23.81 4.29
N ALA A 580 0.36 24.18 3.10
CA ALA A 580 0.26 25.53 2.55
C ALA A 580 -0.33 25.50 1.14
N PRO A 581 -1.24 26.43 0.77
CA PRO A 581 -1.86 26.45 -0.54
C PRO A 581 -0.84 26.43 -1.69
N THR A 582 -1.15 25.72 -2.77
CA THR A 582 -0.36 25.75 -4.02
C THR A 582 -0.39 27.12 -4.68
N THR A 583 -1.36 27.98 -4.34
CA THR A 583 -1.47 29.37 -4.85
C THR A 583 -0.28 30.27 -4.48
N ALA A 584 0.54 29.88 -3.50
CA ALA A 584 1.76 30.59 -3.15
C ALA A 584 2.96 30.26 -4.06
N LEU A 585 2.85 29.22 -4.90
CA LEU A 585 3.91 28.81 -5.82
C LEU A 585 3.95 29.72 -7.07
N PRO A 586 5.14 29.95 -7.66
CA PRO A 586 5.25 30.63 -8.95
C PRO A 586 4.42 29.93 -10.02
N LEU A 587 3.87 30.68 -10.97
CA LEU A 587 3.01 30.14 -12.03
C LEU A 587 3.76 29.33 -13.10
N SER A 588 5.09 29.31 -13.07
CA SER A 588 5.89 28.48 -13.97
C SER A 588 7.03 27.79 -13.23
N ARG A 589 7.45 26.63 -13.75
CA ARG A 589 8.61 25.90 -13.25
C ARG A 589 9.34 25.21 -14.38
N HIS A 590 10.66 25.39 -14.40
CA HIS A 590 11.58 24.72 -15.31
C HIS A 590 12.25 23.55 -14.59
N PHE A 591 12.06 22.35 -15.10
CA PHE A 591 12.70 21.13 -14.62
C PHE A 591 13.96 20.86 -15.45
N LYS A 592 15.07 21.50 -15.06
CA LYS A 592 16.25 21.71 -15.91
C LYS A 592 16.84 20.42 -16.47
N THR A 593 17.09 19.43 -15.62
CA THR A 593 17.73 18.17 -16.06
C THR A 593 16.77 17.33 -16.90
N ALA A 594 15.49 17.25 -16.51
CA ALA A 594 14.46 16.55 -17.27
C ALA A 594 14.13 17.25 -18.61
N GLY A 595 14.36 18.56 -18.70
CA GLY A 595 14.16 19.37 -19.90
C GLY A 595 12.70 19.63 -20.21
N ASN A 596 11.87 19.85 -19.19
CA ASN A 596 10.48 20.25 -19.36
C ASN A 596 10.17 21.54 -18.59
N VAL A 597 9.28 22.35 -19.14
CA VAL A 597 8.82 23.61 -18.54
C VAL A 597 7.30 23.59 -18.50
N LEU A 598 6.75 23.84 -17.33
CA LEU A 598 5.30 23.94 -17.12
C LEU A 598 4.98 25.38 -16.76
N MET A 599 4.00 25.96 -17.45
CA MET A 599 3.54 27.34 -17.24
C MET A 599 2.02 27.37 -17.17
N ARG A 600 1.47 28.07 -16.20
CA ARG A 600 0.03 28.32 -16.06
C ARG A 600 -0.24 29.81 -15.86
N ASP A 601 -1.44 30.26 -16.14
CA ASP A 601 -1.89 31.64 -15.89
C ASP A 601 -2.58 31.81 -14.52
N THR A 602 -3.12 30.73 -13.96
CA THR A 602 -3.72 30.69 -12.62
C THR A 602 -3.60 29.30 -11.98
N TRP A 603 -3.71 29.25 -10.65
CA TRP A 603 -3.82 28.01 -9.87
C TRP A 603 -5.26 27.48 -9.80
N THR A 604 -6.25 28.25 -10.24
CA THR A 604 -7.64 27.78 -10.36
C THR A 604 -7.75 26.82 -11.54
N HIS A 605 -7.65 25.50 -11.31
CA HIS A 605 -7.59 24.51 -12.40
C HIS A 605 -8.72 24.63 -13.42
N ALA A 606 -9.95 24.95 -12.99
CA ALA A 606 -11.10 25.12 -13.87
C ALA A 606 -11.03 26.32 -14.83
N GLU A 607 -10.12 27.26 -14.57
CA GLU A 607 -9.90 28.50 -15.34
C GLU A 607 -8.51 28.56 -15.97
N ALA A 608 -7.64 27.59 -15.63
CA ALA A 608 -6.24 27.62 -16.01
C ALA A 608 -6.02 27.30 -17.50
N THR A 609 -5.20 28.13 -18.14
CA THR A 609 -4.45 27.79 -19.33
C THR A 609 -3.12 27.16 -18.90
N LEU A 610 -2.83 25.95 -19.36
CA LEU A 610 -1.59 25.23 -19.08
C LEU A 610 -0.78 25.05 -20.37
N LEU A 611 0.45 25.55 -20.37
CA LEU A 611 1.46 25.29 -21.39
C LEU A 611 2.50 24.31 -20.83
N ASP A 612 2.75 23.24 -21.57
CA ASP A 612 3.84 22.29 -21.35
C ASP A 612 4.79 22.35 -22.53
N PHE A 613 6.08 22.54 -22.27
CA PHE A 613 7.14 22.57 -23.27
C PHE A 613 8.23 21.57 -22.90
N LYS A 614 8.72 20.83 -23.90
CA LYS A 614 9.77 19.83 -23.72
C LYS A 614 10.93 20.05 -24.68
N SER A 615 12.13 20.12 -24.13
CA SER A 615 13.40 20.04 -24.83
C SER A 615 14.43 19.44 -23.87
N SER A 616 14.65 18.14 -24.01
CA SER A 616 15.34 17.28 -23.06
C SER A 616 16.71 16.86 -23.56
N SER A 617 17.67 16.77 -22.64
CA SER A 617 19.02 16.26 -22.92
C SER A 617 19.09 14.73 -23.03
N PHE A 618 17.98 14.04 -22.76
CA PHE A 618 17.88 12.58 -22.89
C PHE A 618 17.52 12.19 -24.33
N ILE A 619 18.18 11.14 -24.83
CA ILE A 619 17.87 10.53 -26.11
C ILE A 619 16.45 9.95 -26.11
N SER A 620 15.82 9.85 -27.28
CA SER A 620 14.46 9.32 -27.45
C SER A 620 14.42 7.78 -27.40
N GLU A 621 14.98 7.20 -26.33
CA GLU A 621 14.88 5.78 -26.00
C GLU A 621 13.91 5.57 -24.81
N ASN A 622 13.52 4.32 -24.55
CA ASN A 622 12.59 3.97 -23.47
C ASN A 622 11.22 4.65 -23.67
N HIS A 623 10.57 5.15 -22.61
CA HIS A 623 9.27 5.81 -22.65
C HIS A 623 9.31 7.28 -23.13
N HIS A 624 10.34 7.66 -23.88
CA HIS A 624 10.48 8.97 -24.52
C HIS A 624 9.87 8.96 -25.93
N HIS A 625 9.41 10.12 -26.39
CA HIS A 625 8.95 10.33 -27.76
C HIS A 625 9.96 11.15 -28.57
N LEU A 626 9.72 11.28 -29.87
CA LEU A 626 10.46 12.19 -30.77
C LEU A 626 9.81 13.58 -30.75
N ASP A 627 9.75 14.18 -29.56
CA ASP A 627 8.98 15.39 -29.23
C ASP A 627 9.86 16.53 -28.68
N GLN A 628 11.12 16.60 -29.12
CA GLN A 628 12.03 17.68 -28.75
C GLN A 628 11.58 19.01 -29.35
N ASN A 629 11.65 20.09 -28.56
CA ASN A 629 11.09 21.42 -28.87
C ASN A 629 9.57 21.42 -29.13
N ALA A 630 8.85 20.42 -28.63
CA ALA A 630 7.40 20.39 -28.70
C ALA A 630 6.77 21.19 -27.54
N PHE A 631 5.57 21.72 -27.79
CA PHE A 631 4.71 22.24 -26.74
C PHE A 631 3.27 21.77 -26.89
N SER A 632 2.56 21.68 -25.77
CA SER A 632 1.12 21.49 -25.71
C SER A 632 0.46 22.61 -24.94
N LEU A 633 -0.74 23.01 -25.36
CA LEU A 633 -1.56 24.04 -24.72
C LEU A 633 -2.92 23.45 -24.36
N SER A 634 -3.35 23.64 -23.12
CA SER A 634 -4.63 23.18 -22.59
C SER A 634 -5.37 24.36 -21.96
N TYR A 635 -6.69 24.46 -22.16
CA TYR A 635 -7.57 25.39 -21.45
C TYR A 635 -8.74 24.58 -20.90
N LYS A 636 -8.78 24.40 -19.58
CA LYS A 636 -9.61 23.41 -18.86
C LYS A 636 -9.26 21.95 -19.20
N ALA A 637 -9.24 21.61 -20.49
CA ALA A 637 -8.86 20.33 -21.10
C ALA A 637 -8.00 20.58 -22.37
N PRO A 638 -7.43 19.55 -23.03
CA PRO A 638 -6.57 19.75 -24.19
C PRO A 638 -7.29 20.48 -25.35
N LEU A 639 -6.77 21.63 -25.79
CA LEU A 639 -7.30 22.36 -26.96
C LEU A 639 -6.80 21.78 -28.29
N ARG A 640 -5.71 21.02 -28.26
CA ARG A 640 -5.09 20.38 -29.43
C ARG A 640 -4.53 19.01 -29.03
N LYS A 641 -5.09 17.95 -29.59
CA LYS A 641 -4.51 16.60 -29.55
C LYS A 641 -3.59 16.48 -30.78
N PRO A 642 -2.31 16.10 -30.66
CA PRO A 642 -1.54 15.72 -31.84
C PRO A 642 -2.27 14.57 -32.56
N PRO A 643 -2.26 14.52 -33.91
CA PRO A 643 -2.95 13.45 -34.63
C PRO A 643 -2.35 12.10 -34.21
N ILE A 644 -3.21 11.25 -33.66
CA ILE A 644 -2.94 9.83 -33.49
C ILE A 644 -2.78 9.28 -34.90
N GLN A 645 -1.56 8.95 -35.33
CA GLN A 645 -1.42 8.02 -36.44
C GLN A 645 -1.75 6.62 -35.90
N PRO A 646 -2.73 5.90 -36.48
CA PRO A 646 -2.90 4.50 -36.17
C PRO A 646 -1.67 3.74 -36.67
N ARG A 647 -1.06 2.94 -35.81
CA ARG A 647 -0.27 1.77 -36.21
C ARG A 647 -0.99 0.55 -35.70
#